data_AF-A0A316TTQ9-F1
#
_entry.id   AF-A0A316TTQ9-F1
#
_cell.length_a   1.000
_cell.length_b   1.000
_cell.length_c   1.000
_cell.angle_alpha   90.00
_cell.angle_beta   90.00
_cell.angle_gamma   90.00
#
_symmetry.space_group_name_H-M   'P 1'
#
loop_
_entity.id
_entity.type
_entity.pdbx_description
1 polymer ?
#
loop_
_entity_poly.entity_id
_entity_poly.type
_entity_poly.pdbx_seq_one_letter_code
_entity_poly.pdbx_strand_id
1 'polypeptide(L)'
;MSDDMNPITDFFLWCSMTDQSALEKLPSDHYESSRNIQLQLGIFVFLTAFFALISGTYAAYIITESVYSALPLGLLFSAFVFSLDRFIVSQFNKWTLLPRLILAMVLAIIIAIPLELRINREPIHEAIQEETRIYNEELRESLSIRYGLPRIQDRIEELIEIRSIYREDRDRQRIRMEAEETGEIVAGWGSGIPGKGDLYDAAEKRLESVQIKLDELQIELVNQEAKEREVLAEISQAFREKKEDVNQGLAKNIKVLESLKQEDEILWRVGWGLKILFLLFEISPLFMKALNESYYSRSIRLNNEKDRFEKKAKRKIIKNEMKAAIADHEDIVNTSINNKDSSKFSIDDARDTYRLFKEKNSSTSAFTNSLNKAATNKNGHKRKPRSKAHQNGQIPLNPITILVIGITLFILAELLTPIAPVQQMMGAAMLTVPKPALQLLIGEKAAENFMNADSLLALYQSKPEIRSAEGDLIYAGTPPNGLPATFSEILIYTENHRFKRVFVIDYFRTLREMFDRVFHKRIPKGTSGITQQLARGVILDNYERNLLRKVKELLIATGLRKKYTDEELIEFYAYSVFLGRDLKGFHQAAYEYFNRSLNQLTTKQMVALVAILPAPNTYINNSDKFEQRYNSVVNRLADSGIFTDFEINQLAAQIPSIHVSNGAFEQRMTMRQADIYLTQMFGDRKIIQTTLDADISSIARNTLLGMTDDVMSITGVTDADGFILISHNQKLIAMIGSVDPFGTNQATQVSVWAPGSVLKPLIYSEFLNQGNTLYTKVPVQPRIFATERNGNWHVENSQVLSQDIKDVTVLEALSSSLNVPVAEIAVSPVSSELRNKLSDTVLRGYFDDNPASFLGPKAVRPIDLFHVLHAFVPPLGSIPNQLQMKLNQETKMKKLWEEDIARDIVFGMSQSVEHPSGVLHPTVQSIGWSGDMIAGKTGTTQQNRSASLFITTPGEISILAGVFSRSGQPLRSIQPEYANITGSFIARYMDEILKSESLQELTDNLTFLASLDSND
;
A
#
# COMPACT_ATOMS: atom_id res chain seq x y z
N MET A 1 6.40 47.67 -38.77
CA MET A 1 7.31 46.67 -38.18
C MET A 1 6.69 45.33 -38.46
N SER A 2 7.35 44.54 -39.31
CA SER A 2 7.03 43.14 -39.60
C SER A 2 7.55 42.30 -38.42
N ASP A 3 6.67 41.95 -37.49
CA ASP A 3 6.96 40.90 -36.51
C ASP A 3 6.59 39.55 -37.12
N ASP A 4 7.52 38.60 -37.03
CA ASP A 4 7.34 37.21 -37.44
C ASP A 4 6.06 36.63 -36.82
N MET A 5 5.05 36.42 -37.67
CA MET A 5 3.77 35.83 -37.29
C MET A 5 3.98 34.36 -36.94
N ASN A 6 3.58 33.98 -35.73
CA ASN A 6 3.66 32.61 -35.26
C ASN A 6 2.71 31.73 -36.11
N PRO A 7 3.19 30.67 -36.79
CA PRO A 7 2.39 29.84 -37.69
C PRO A 7 1.20 29.17 -36.99
N ILE A 8 1.31 28.95 -35.68
CA ILE A 8 0.23 28.40 -34.84
C ILE A 8 -0.92 29.41 -34.71
N THR A 9 -0.59 30.70 -34.62
CA THR A 9 -1.57 31.79 -34.50
C THR A 9 -2.33 31.96 -35.81
N ASP A 10 -1.64 31.90 -36.94
CA ASP A 10 -2.26 31.97 -38.27
C ASP A 10 -3.16 30.77 -38.57
N PHE A 11 -2.75 29.57 -38.15
CA PHE A 11 -3.57 28.36 -38.25
C PHE A 11 -4.91 28.53 -37.53
N PHE A 12 -4.91 29.00 -36.27
CA PHE A 12 -6.17 29.20 -35.53
C PHE A 12 -7.01 30.37 -36.06
N LEU A 13 -6.40 31.44 -36.57
CA LEU A 13 -7.13 32.51 -37.25
C LEU A 13 -7.78 32.03 -38.55
N TRP A 14 -7.14 31.09 -39.26
CA TRP A 14 -7.71 30.44 -40.43
C TRP A 14 -8.88 29.52 -40.07
N CYS A 15 -8.77 28.78 -38.95
CA CYS A 15 -9.85 27.94 -38.41
C CYS A 15 -11.11 28.76 -38.08
N SER A 16 -10.99 30.00 -37.63
CA SER A 16 -12.14 30.91 -37.40
C SER A 16 -12.60 31.69 -38.63
N MET A 17 -11.97 31.48 -39.79
CA MET A 17 -12.25 32.19 -41.04
C MET A 17 -12.07 33.72 -40.93
N THR A 18 -11.05 34.15 -40.19
CA THR A 18 -10.74 35.57 -39.98
C THR A 18 -10.05 36.18 -41.20
N ASP A 19 -10.62 37.26 -41.75
CA ASP A 19 -9.94 38.14 -42.70
C ASP A 19 -8.88 38.97 -41.95
N GLN A 20 -7.61 38.58 -42.10
CA GLN A 20 -6.46 39.23 -41.48
C GLN A 20 -6.29 40.69 -41.96
N SER A 21 -6.58 40.97 -43.23
CA SER A 21 -6.46 42.32 -43.79
C SER A 21 -7.45 43.32 -43.19
N ALA A 22 -8.60 42.82 -42.72
CA ALA A 22 -9.58 43.60 -41.98
C ALA A 22 -9.24 43.72 -40.49
N LEU A 23 -8.51 42.76 -39.94
CA LEU A 23 -8.05 42.77 -38.55
C LEU A 23 -6.91 43.79 -38.36
N GLU A 24 -5.97 43.83 -39.29
CA GLU A 24 -4.82 44.77 -39.29
C GLU A 24 -5.21 46.24 -39.48
N LYS A 25 -6.39 46.51 -40.07
CA LYS A 25 -6.93 47.86 -40.24
C LYS A 25 -7.56 48.44 -38.97
N LEU A 26 -7.60 47.68 -37.87
CA LEU A 26 -8.15 48.14 -36.59
C LEU A 26 -7.17 49.04 -35.82
N PRO A 27 -7.67 49.99 -35.00
CA PRO A 27 -6.83 50.73 -34.07
C PRO A 27 -6.09 49.79 -33.11
N SER A 28 -4.85 50.14 -32.73
CA SER A 28 -3.96 49.35 -31.85
C SER A 28 -4.65 48.83 -30.59
N ASP A 29 -5.52 49.66 -30.01
CA ASP A 29 -6.19 49.44 -28.73
C ASP A 29 -7.28 48.35 -28.81
N HIS A 30 -7.73 48.03 -30.03
CA HIS A 30 -8.77 47.04 -30.31
C HIS A 30 -8.27 45.84 -31.14
N TYR A 31 -7.06 45.93 -31.70
CA TYR A 31 -6.41 44.87 -32.46
C TYR A 31 -6.14 43.64 -31.58
N GLU A 32 -5.41 43.80 -30.48
CA GLU A 32 -5.05 42.71 -29.54
C GLU A 32 -6.29 41.97 -29.01
N SER A 33 -7.30 42.73 -28.56
CA SER A 33 -8.55 42.16 -28.03
C SER A 33 -9.33 41.39 -29.10
N SER A 34 -9.44 41.95 -30.32
CA SER A 34 -10.16 41.28 -31.41
C SER A 34 -9.41 40.06 -31.94
N ARG A 35 -8.08 40.11 -32.02
CA ARG A 35 -7.22 38.98 -32.40
C ARG A 35 -7.38 37.82 -31.43
N ASN A 36 -7.35 38.09 -30.12
CA ASN A 36 -7.48 37.06 -29.09
C ASN A 36 -8.87 36.38 -29.11
N ILE A 37 -9.94 37.13 -29.37
CA ILE A 37 -11.29 36.56 -29.52
C ILE A 37 -11.37 35.66 -30.76
N GLN A 38 -10.83 36.08 -31.90
CA GLN A 38 -10.82 35.25 -33.12
C GLN A 38 -9.94 34.01 -33.00
N LEU A 39 -8.83 34.11 -32.26
CA LEU A 39 -7.97 32.97 -31.92
C LEU A 39 -8.69 31.95 -31.05
N GLN A 40 -9.38 32.40 -30.00
CA GLN A 40 -10.15 31.52 -29.14
C GLN A 40 -11.25 30.80 -29.92
N LEU A 41 -12.00 31.51 -30.78
CA LEU A 41 -13.00 30.91 -31.66
C LEU A 41 -12.39 29.84 -32.58
N GLY A 42 -11.20 30.07 -33.13
CA GLY A 42 -10.50 29.12 -33.98
C GLY A 42 -10.02 27.87 -33.23
N ILE A 43 -9.56 28.05 -31.99
CA ILE A 43 -9.17 26.94 -31.10
C ILE A 43 -10.37 26.04 -30.80
N PHE A 44 -11.56 26.61 -30.53
CA PHE A 44 -12.76 25.81 -30.28
C PHE A 44 -13.19 25.00 -31.51
N VAL A 45 -13.23 25.61 -32.70
CA VAL A 45 -13.57 24.90 -33.96
C VAL A 45 -12.61 23.73 -34.22
N PHE A 46 -11.32 23.92 -33.94
CA PHE A 46 -10.33 22.86 -34.07
C PHE A 46 -10.54 21.74 -33.03
N LEU A 47 -10.79 22.09 -31.77
CA LEU A 47 -11.01 21.11 -30.69
C LEU A 47 -12.28 20.27 -30.94
N THR A 48 -13.35 20.87 -31.45
CA THR A 48 -14.56 20.13 -31.84
C THR A 48 -14.28 19.14 -32.97
N ALA A 49 -13.56 19.56 -34.01
CA ALA A 49 -13.15 18.66 -35.09
C ALA A 49 -12.23 17.52 -34.61
N PHE A 50 -11.35 17.80 -33.64
CA PHE A 50 -10.48 16.82 -33.02
C PHE A 50 -11.25 15.78 -32.19
N PHE A 51 -12.22 16.21 -31.38
CA PHE A 51 -13.09 15.27 -30.66
C PHE A 51 -13.98 14.46 -31.60
N ALA A 52 -14.48 15.07 -32.68
CA ALA A 52 -15.19 14.36 -33.74
C ALA A 52 -14.31 13.32 -34.44
N LEU A 53 -13.01 13.57 -34.63
CA LEU A 53 -12.08 12.59 -35.18
C LEU A 53 -11.94 11.38 -34.26
N ILE A 54 -11.73 11.60 -32.95
CA ILE A 54 -11.58 10.52 -31.97
C ILE A 54 -12.87 9.70 -31.87
N SER A 55 -14.02 10.37 -31.76
CA SER A 55 -15.32 9.72 -31.62
C SER A 55 -15.72 8.98 -32.90
N GLY A 56 -15.56 9.61 -34.07
CA GLY A 56 -15.85 9.01 -35.37
C GLY A 56 -14.94 7.82 -35.71
N THR A 57 -13.64 7.92 -35.40
CA THR A 57 -12.70 6.79 -35.59
C THR A 57 -13.06 5.63 -34.66
N TYR A 58 -13.43 5.91 -33.41
CA TYR A 58 -13.81 4.86 -32.46
C TYR A 58 -15.13 4.18 -32.85
N ALA A 59 -16.13 4.95 -33.29
CA ALA A 59 -17.39 4.42 -33.79
C ALA A 59 -17.19 3.51 -35.02
N ALA A 60 -16.37 3.95 -35.97
CA ALA A 60 -16.02 3.15 -37.14
C ALA A 60 -15.23 1.88 -36.75
N TYR A 61 -14.34 1.96 -35.76
CA TYR A 61 -13.58 0.82 -35.25
C TYR A 61 -14.47 -0.25 -34.62
N ILE A 62 -15.55 0.13 -33.92
CA ILE A 62 -16.50 -0.86 -33.36
C ILE A 62 -17.19 -1.66 -34.47
N ILE A 63 -17.37 -1.08 -35.66
CA ILE A 63 -18.07 -1.72 -36.77
C ILE A 63 -17.10 -2.54 -37.63
N THR A 64 -15.89 -2.03 -37.85
CA THR A 64 -14.94 -2.62 -38.80
C THR A 64 -13.87 -3.49 -38.13
N GLU A 65 -13.76 -3.43 -36.80
CA GLU A 65 -12.74 -4.07 -35.97
C GLU A 65 -11.28 -3.81 -36.40
N SER A 66 -11.07 -2.83 -37.29
CA SER A 66 -9.80 -2.51 -37.89
C SER A 66 -9.56 -1.02 -37.86
N VAL A 67 -8.46 -0.63 -37.22
CA VAL A 67 -8.04 0.78 -37.14
C VAL A 67 -7.77 1.36 -38.53
N TYR A 68 -7.27 0.53 -39.46
CA TYR A 68 -6.93 0.96 -40.81
C TYR A 68 -8.14 1.34 -41.66
N SER A 69 -9.29 0.69 -41.46
CA SER A 69 -10.55 1.05 -42.13
C SER A 69 -11.34 2.12 -41.37
N ALA A 70 -11.16 2.20 -40.05
CA ALA A 70 -11.85 3.16 -39.19
C ALA A 70 -11.31 4.60 -39.30
N LEU A 71 -9.99 4.76 -39.43
CA LEU A 71 -9.33 6.07 -39.46
C LEU A 71 -9.76 6.95 -40.66
N PRO A 72 -9.86 6.44 -41.91
CA PRO A 72 -10.36 7.22 -43.04
C PRO A 72 -11.80 7.72 -42.85
N LEU A 73 -12.66 6.90 -42.25
CA LEU A 73 -14.06 7.26 -41.95
C LEU A 73 -14.13 8.33 -40.85
N GLY A 74 -13.32 8.20 -39.80
CA GLY A 74 -13.20 9.22 -38.75
C GLY A 74 -12.67 10.57 -39.28
N LEU A 75 -11.70 10.54 -40.20
CA LEU A 75 -11.17 11.74 -40.86
C LEU A 75 -12.21 12.44 -41.73
N LEU A 76 -13.01 11.69 -42.49
CA LEU A 76 -14.11 12.23 -43.29
C LEU A 76 -15.16 12.91 -42.40
N PHE A 77 -15.53 12.28 -41.29
CA PHE A 77 -16.48 12.84 -40.33
C PHE A 77 -15.93 14.10 -39.64
N SER A 78 -14.67 14.06 -39.20
CA SER A 78 -13.96 15.22 -38.62
C SER A 78 -13.90 16.39 -39.59
N ALA A 79 -13.61 16.15 -40.88
CA ALA A 79 -13.59 17.18 -41.91
C ALA A 79 -14.99 17.80 -42.15
N PHE A 80 -16.04 16.99 -42.10
CA PHE A 80 -17.42 17.48 -42.18
C PHE A 80 -17.78 18.41 -41.02
N VAL A 81 -17.51 17.97 -39.78
CA VAL A 81 -17.76 18.77 -38.57
C VAL A 81 -16.94 20.06 -38.59
N PHE A 82 -15.65 19.98 -38.94
CA PHE A 82 -14.77 21.15 -39.06
C PHE A 82 -15.31 22.17 -40.07
N SER A 83 -15.74 21.72 -41.25
CA SER A 83 -16.28 22.61 -42.30
C SER A 83 -17.55 23.32 -41.86
N LEU A 84 -18.43 22.57 -41.20
CA LEU A 84 -19.71 23.05 -40.71
C LEU A 84 -19.54 24.07 -39.58
N ASP A 85 -18.70 23.80 -38.57
CA ASP A 85 -18.44 24.73 -37.47
C ASP A 85 -17.71 25.99 -37.92
N ARG A 86 -16.73 25.82 -38.81
CA ARG A 86 -15.99 26.93 -39.42
C ARG A 86 -16.93 27.87 -40.19
N PHE A 87 -17.85 27.32 -40.98
CA PHE A 87 -18.85 28.10 -41.70
C PHE A 87 -19.78 28.86 -40.74
N ILE A 88 -20.23 28.20 -39.67
CA ILE A 88 -21.17 28.77 -38.71
C ILE A 88 -20.54 29.85 -37.83
N VAL A 89 -19.27 29.72 -37.45
CA VAL A 89 -18.55 30.77 -36.69
C VAL A 89 -18.40 32.05 -37.51
N SER A 90 -18.26 31.94 -38.84
CA SER A 90 -18.12 33.06 -39.76
C SER A 90 -19.43 33.85 -39.98
N GLN A 91 -20.59 33.19 -39.99
CA GLN A 91 -21.89 33.79 -40.30
C GLN A 91 -22.68 34.18 -39.04
N PHE A 92 -22.61 35.45 -38.61
CA PHE A 92 -23.41 35.92 -37.48
C PHE A 92 -24.61 36.77 -37.93
N ASN A 93 -25.83 36.24 -37.75
CA ASN A 93 -27.08 36.98 -37.81
C ASN A 93 -27.93 36.58 -36.60
N LYS A 94 -28.76 37.47 -36.03
CA LYS A 94 -29.59 37.15 -34.84
C LYS A 94 -30.52 35.95 -35.07
N TRP A 95 -30.85 35.67 -36.34
CA TRP A 95 -31.70 34.56 -36.78
C TRP A 95 -30.95 33.23 -37.03
N THR A 96 -29.61 33.22 -37.00
CA THR A 96 -28.81 31.97 -37.17
C THR A 96 -28.47 31.29 -35.85
N LEU A 97 -28.95 31.83 -34.71
CA LEU A 97 -28.63 31.34 -33.36
C LEU A 97 -29.39 30.04 -33.00
N LEU A 98 -30.66 29.94 -33.38
CA LEU A 98 -31.54 28.81 -33.03
C LEU A 98 -31.18 27.53 -33.83
N PRO A 99 -31.01 27.58 -35.17
CA PRO A 99 -30.55 26.40 -35.93
C PRO A 99 -29.18 25.88 -35.44
N ARG A 100 -28.33 26.79 -34.95
CA ARG A 100 -27.02 26.45 -34.41
C ARG A 100 -27.09 25.73 -33.07
N LEU A 101 -28.00 26.12 -32.18
CA LEU A 101 -28.18 25.43 -30.89
C LEU A 101 -28.72 24.01 -31.09
N ILE A 102 -29.63 23.82 -32.05
CA ILE A 102 -30.14 22.50 -32.43
C ILE A 102 -29.01 21.63 -32.99
N LEU A 103 -28.18 22.18 -33.87
CA LEU A 103 -27.07 21.46 -34.48
C LEU A 103 -25.97 21.11 -33.45
N ALA A 104 -25.66 22.02 -32.54
CA ALA A 104 -24.75 21.77 -31.41
C ALA A 104 -25.24 20.64 -30.51
N MET A 105 -26.55 20.59 -30.24
CA MET A 105 -27.18 19.50 -29.48
C MET A 105 -27.08 18.16 -30.22
N VAL A 106 -27.32 18.14 -31.52
CA VAL A 106 -27.19 16.93 -32.35
C VAL A 106 -25.73 16.45 -32.39
N LEU A 107 -24.76 17.34 -32.60
CA LEU A 107 -23.34 16.98 -32.63
C LEU A 107 -22.84 16.49 -31.25
N ALA A 108 -23.26 17.13 -30.16
CA ALA A 108 -22.90 16.70 -28.81
C ALA A 108 -23.41 15.28 -28.50
N ILE A 109 -24.63 14.94 -28.91
CA ILE A 109 -25.19 13.59 -28.75
C ILE A 109 -24.43 12.58 -29.61
N ILE A 110 -24.16 12.91 -30.88
CA ILE A 110 -23.44 12.03 -31.80
C ILE A 110 -22.02 11.73 -31.30
N ILE A 111 -21.32 12.72 -30.74
CA ILE A 111 -19.97 12.56 -30.20
C ILE A 111 -19.98 11.77 -28.87
N ALA A 112 -21.01 11.98 -28.05
CA ALA A 112 -21.09 11.38 -26.71
C ALA A 112 -21.40 9.88 -26.73
N ILE A 113 -22.24 9.38 -27.64
CA ILE A 113 -22.68 7.98 -27.64
C ILE A 113 -21.51 6.98 -27.78
N PRO A 114 -20.57 7.13 -28.74
CA PRO A 114 -19.41 6.23 -28.82
C PRO A 114 -18.49 6.33 -27.61
N LEU A 115 -18.31 7.53 -27.04
CA LEU A 115 -17.51 7.70 -25.82
C LEU A 115 -18.18 7.06 -24.61
N GLU A 116 -19.50 7.14 -24.51
CA GLU A 116 -20.31 6.55 -23.44
C GLU A 116 -20.20 5.01 -23.47
N LEU A 117 -20.21 4.42 -24.67
CA LEU A 117 -19.94 2.98 -24.85
C LEU A 117 -18.49 2.62 -24.49
N ARG A 118 -17.53 3.48 -24.80
CA ARG A 118 -16.11 3.25 -24.47
C ARG A 118 -15.83 3.29 -22.97
N ILE A 119 -16.37 4.29 -22.30
CA ILE A 119 -16.15 4.54 -20.87
C ILE A 119 -16.77 3.39 -20.06
N ASN A 120 -17.94 2.90 -20.48
CA ASN A 120 -18.67 1.83 -19.78
C ASN A 120 -18.37 0.44 -20.36
N ARG A 121 -17.22 0.25 -21.02
CA ARG A 121 -16.89 -1.02 -21.68
C ARG A 121 -16.82 -2.19 -20.69
N GLU A 122 -16.23 -1.98 -19.52
CA GLU A 122 -16.08 -3.03 -18.50
C GLU A 122 -17.44 -3.45 -17.92
N PRO A 123 -18.30 -2.55 -17.40
CA PRO A 123 -19.64 -2.92 -16.95
C PRO A 123 -20.48 -3.64 -18.01
N ILE A 124 -20.39 -3.21 -19.28
CA ILE A 124 -21.08 -3.88 -20.39
C ILE A 124 -20.53 -5.29 -20.62
N HIS A 125 -19.21 -5.48 -20.57
CA HIS A 125 -18.60 -6.80 -20.72
C HIS A 125 -18.93 -7.72 -19.54
N GLU A 126 -18.92 -7.21 -18.31
CA GLU A 126 -19.27 -7.97 -17.10
C GLU A 126 -20.73 -8.42 -17.15
N ALA A 127 -21.66 -7.51 -17.49
CA ALA A 127 -23.08 -7.86 -17.63
C ALA A 127 -23.31 -8.92 -18.72
N ILE A 128 -22.62 -8.82 -19.87
CA ILE A 128 -22.70 -9.82 -20.94
C ILE A 128 -22.09 -11.15 -20.48
N GLN A 129 -20.98 -11.13 -19.75
CA GLN A 129 -20.34 -12.33 -19.23
C GLN A 129 -21.21 -13.01 -18.18
N GLU A 130 -21.87 -12.25 -17.31
CA GLU A 130 -22.75 -12.78 -16.28
C GLU A 130 -24.01 -13.40 -16.88
N GLU A 131 -24.66 -12.72 -17.83
CA GLU A 131 -25.79 -13.29 -18.60
C GLU A 131 -25.37 -14.59 -19.31
N THR A 132 -24.15 -14.63 -19.85
CA THR A 132 -23.59 -15.82 -20.50
C THR A 132 -23.24 -16.92 -19.49
N ARG A 133 -22.77 -16.56 -18.28
CA ARG A 133 -22.43 -17.49 -17.21
C ARG A 133 -23.66 -18.18 -16.68
N ILE A 134 -24.70 -17.41 -16.35
CA ILE A 134 -26.00 -17.92 -15.88
C ILE A 134 -26.57 -18.87 -16.93
N TYR A 135 -26.61 -18.46 -18.19
CA TYR A 135 -27.07 -19.33 -19.29
C TYR A 135 -26.26 -20.63 -19.40
N ASN A 136 -24.93 -20.57 -19.26
CA ASN A 136 -24.08 -21.76 -19.32
C ASN A 136 -24.24 -22.68 -18.11
N GLU A 137 -24.47 -22.14 -16.91
CA GLU A 137 -24.73 -22.88 -15.68
C GLU A 137 -26.08 -23.60 -15.78
N GLU A 138 -27.15 -22.89 -16.14
CA GLU A 138 -28.48 -23.46 -16.39
C GLU A 138 -28.45 -24.54 -17.49
N LEU A 139 -27.66 -24.30 -18.54
CA LEU A 139 -27.49 -25.28 -19.61
C LEU A 139 -26.75 -26.52 -19.12
N ARG A 140 -25.70 -26.39 -18.29
CA ARG A 140 -24.98 -27.53 -17.72
C ARG A 140 -25.83 -28.33 -16.75
N GLU A 141 -26.62 -27.66 -15.92
CA GLU A 141 -27.52 -28.30 -14.96
C GLU A 141 -28.65 -29.04 -15.68
N SER A 142 -29.28 -28.41 -16.67
CA SER A 142 -30.31 -29.08 -17.48
C SER A 142 -29.77 -30.28 -18.26
N LEU A 143 -28.50 -30.24 -18.69
CA LEU A 143 -27.83 -31.39 -19.31
C LEU A 143 -27.50 -32.46 -18.26
N SER A 144 -26.93 -32.12 -17.10
CA SER A 144 -26.59 -33.11 -16.07
C SER A 144 -27.81 -33.89 -15.57
N ILE A 145 -28.95 -33.22 -15.38
CA ILE A 145 -30.23 -33.84 -15.03
C ILE A 145 -30.72 -34.75 -16.16
N ARG A 146 -30.67 -34.27 -17.41
CA ARG A 146 -31.12 -35.03 -18.59
C ARG A 146 -30.35 -36.33 -18.77
N TYR A 147 -29.03 -36.30 -18.57
CA TYR A 147 -28.17 -37.47 -18.71
C TYR A 147 -28.07 -38.31 -17.42
N GLY A 148 -28.80 -37.94 -16.36
CA GLY A 148 -28.92 -38.74 -15.14
C GLY A 148 -27.66 -38.77 -14.25
N LEU A 149 -26.75 -37.81 -14.42
CA LEU A 149 -25.48 -37.73 -13.68
C LEU A 149 -25.66 -37.76 -12.15
N PRO A 150 -26.62 -37.03 -11.54
CA PRO A 150 -26.79 -37.04 -10.08
C PRO A 150 -27.05 -38.44 -9.52
N ARG A 151 -27.84 -39.27 -10.22
CA ARG A 151 -28.14 -40.64 -9.78
C ARG A 151 -26.92 -41.55 -9.76
N ILE A 152 -25.98 -41.31 -10.69
CA ILE A 152 -24.72 -42.07 -10.75
C ILE A 152 -23.82 -41.65 -9.59
N GLN A 153 -23.74 -40.34 -9.32
CA GLN A 153 -22.97 -39.78 -8.22
C GLN A 153 -23.49 -40.27 -6.86
N ASP A 154 -24.81 -40.23 -6.63
CA ASP A 154 -25.43 -40.76 -5.41
C ASP A 154 -25.07 -42.24 -5.19
N ARG A 155 -25.06 -43.04 -6.26
CA ARG A 155 -24.70 -44.46 -6.18
C ARG A 155 -23.22 -44.68 -5.89
N ILE A 156 -22.33 -43.84 -6.41
CA ILE A 156 -20.89 -43.88 -6.11
C ILE A 156 -20.66 -43.58 -4.63
N GLU A 157 -21.30 -42.56 -4.09
CA GLU A 157 -21.22 -42.20 -2.68
C GLU A 157 -21.71 -43.33 -1.77
N GLU A 158 -22.88 -43.91 -2.09
CA GLU A 158 -23.42 -45.07 -1.37
C GLU A 158 -22.43 -46.25 -1.36
N LEU A 159 -21.81 -46.57 -2.50
CA LEU A 159 -20.84 -47.67 -2.60
C LEU A 159 -19.56 -47.40 -1.79
N ILE A 160 -19.12 -46.15 -1.74
CA ILE A 160 -17.96 -45.75 -0.91
C ILE A 160 -18.28 -45.93 0.57
N GLU A 161 -19.48 -45.56 1.01
CA GLU A 161 -19.94 -45.72 2.39
C GLU A 161 -20.07 -47.20 2.77
N ILE A 162 -20.72 -48.02 1.94
CA ILE A 162 -20.82 -49.46 2.18
C ILE A 162 -19.42 -50.07 2.28
N ARG A 163 -18.50 -49.68 1.38
CA ARG A 163 -17.12 -50.20 1.40
C ARG A 163 -16.35 -49.81 2.67
N SER A 164 -16.59 -48.63 3.25
CA SER A 164 -15.92 -48.25 4.51
C SER A 164 -16.35 -49.13 5.68
N ILE A 165 -17.65 -49.45 5.76
CA ILE A 165 -18.21 -50.34 6.79
C ILE A 165 -17.57 -51.74 6.72
N TYR A 166 -17.40 -52.29 5.51
CA TYR A 166 -16.76 -53.61 5.35
C TYR A 166 -15.25 -53.58 5.61
N ARG A 167 -14.56 -52.45 5.36
CA ARG A 167 -13.14 -52.31 5.74
C ARG A 167 -12.96 -52.34 7.24
N GLU A 168 -13.84 -51.68 7.99
CA GLU A 168 -13.82 -51.76 9.45
C GLU A 168 -14.09 -53.19 9.93
N ASP A 169 -15.03 -53.92 9.31
CA ASP A 169 -15.30 -55.31 9.69
C ASP A 169 -14.08 -56.22 9.44
N ARG A 170 -13.38 -56.03 8.32
CA ARG A 170 -12.13 -56.73 8.00
C ARG A 170 -11.07 -56.49 9.07
N ASP A 171 -10.85 -55.22 9.43
CA ASP A 171 -9.82 -54.84 10.39
C ASP A 171 -10.16 -55.38 11.79
N ARG A 172 -11.44 -55.40 12.17
CA ARG A 172 -11.90 -56.07 13.39
C ARG A 172 -11.59 -57.57 13.40
N GLN A 173 -11.84 -58.28 12.30
CA GLN A 173 -11.52 -59.71 12.23
C GLN A 173 -10.01 -59.96 12.29
N ARG A 174 -9.18 -59.09 11.68
CA ARG A 174 -7.72 -59.22 11.74
C ARG A 174 -7.19 -59.07 13.16
N ILE A 175 -7.64 -58.04 13.88
CA ILE A 175 -7.29 -57.83 15.29
C ILE A 175 -7.71 -59.02 16.15
N ARG A 176 -8.88 -59.60 15.88
CA ARG A 176 -9.35 -60.79 16.59
C ARG A 176 -8.48 -62.01 16.33
N MET A 177 -8.04 -62.24 15.08
CA MET A 177 -7.12 -63.33 14.75
C MET A 177 -5.76 -63.16 15.44
N GLU A 178 -5.21 -61.93 15.44
CA GLU A 178 -3.96 -61.60 16.13
C GLU A 178 -4.07 -61.88 17.64
N ALA A 179 -5.20 -61.51 18.27
CA ALA A 179 -5.46 -61.76 19.68
C ALA A 179 -5.58 -63.26 20.05
N GLU A 180 -6.21 -64.09 19.21
CA GLU A 180 -6.27 -65.55 19.45
C GLU A 180 -4.90 -66.22 19.22
N GLU A 181 -4.08 -65.71 18.30
CA GLU A 181 -2.73 -66.25 18.04
C GLU A 181 -1.75 -65.97 19.18
N THR A 182 -1.82 -64.78 19.80
CA THR A 182 -0.96 -64.40 20.94
C THR A 182 -1.51 -64.84 22.29
N GLY A 183 -2.80 -65.15 22.37
CA GLY A 183 -3.51 -65.40 23.63
C GLY A 183 -3.74 -64.13 24.46
N GLU A 184 -3.50 -62.95 23.88
CA GLU A 184 -3.78 -61.67 24.53
C GLU A 184 -5.25 -61.28 24.38
N ILE A 185 -5.83 -60.74 25.46
CA ILE A 185 -7.20 -60.19 25.40
C ILE A 185 -7.10 -58.71 25.01
N VAL A 186 -7.36 -58.42 23.74
CA VAL A 186 -7.29 -57.05 23.18
C VAL A 186 -8.70 -56.52 22.97
N ALA A 187 -9.05 -55.43 23.66
CA ALA A 187 -10.33 -54.73 23.52
C ALA A 187 -11.60 -55.62 23.66
N GLY A 188 -11.54 -56.65 24.53
CA GLY A 188 -12.65 -57.58 24.78
C GLY A 188 -12.72 -58.76 23.81
N TRP A 189 -11.73 -58.92 22.93
CA TRP A 189 -11.57 -60.05 22.01
C TRP A 189 -10.40 -60.94 22.45
N GLY A 190 -10.43 -62.23 22.09
CA GLY A 190 -9.43 -63.21 22.51
C GLY A 190 -9.94 -64.15 23.60
N SER A 191 -9.70 -65.44 23.45
CA SER A 191 -10.05 -66.46 24.44
C SER A 191 -9.13 -66.49 25.67
N GLY A 192 -8.01 -65.75 25.62
CA GLY A 192 -6.93 -65.83 26.62
C GLY A 192 -6.08 -67.10 26.52
N ILE A 193 -6.34 -67.94 25.52
CA ILE A 193 -5.62 -69.19 25.26
C ILE A 193 -4.86 -69.01 23.94
N PRO A 194 -3.52 -68.99 23.95
CA PRO A 194 -2.75 -68.84 22.72
C PRO A 194 -2.88 -70.07 21.83
N GLY A 195 -3.34 -69.87 20.58
CA GLY A 195 -3.37 -70.90 19.56
C GLY A 195 -4.49 -70.76 18.53
N LYS A 196 -4.29 -71.36 17.35
CA LYS A 196 -5.28 -71.40 16.25
C LYS A 196 -6.38 -72.42 16.52
N GLY A 197 -7.33 -72.06 17.38
CA GLY A 197 -8.53 -72.84 17.69
C GLY A 197 -9.78 -72.37 16.92
N ASP A 198 -10.95 -72.89 17.31
CA ASP A 198 -12.23 -72.67 16.60
C ASP A 198 -12.60 -71.18 16.39
N LEU A 199 -12.22 -70.30 17.32
CA LEU A 199 -12.47 -68.86 17.22
C LEU A 199 -11.58 -68.16 16.20
N TYR A 200 -10.35 -68.64 16.02
CA TYR A 200 -9.44 -68.19 14.97
C TYR A 200 -9.99 -68.60 13.60
N ASP A 201 -10.39 -69.87 13.44
CA ASP A 201 -10.95 -70.40 12.19
C ASP A 201 -12.25 -69.70 11.78
N ALA A 202 -13.09 -69.34 12.76
CA ALA A 202 -14.30 -68.56 12.53
C ALA A 202 -13.99 -67.12 12.08
N ALA A 203 -12.98 -66.48 12.69
CA ALA A 203 -12.53 -65.14 12.30
C ALA A 203 -11.87 -65.14 10.91
N GLU A 204 -11.08 -66.17 10.59
CA GLU A 204 -10.45 -66.36 9.28
C GLU A 204 -11.48 -66.53 8.16
N LYS A 205 -12.48 -67.40 8.34
CA LYS A 205 -13.58 -67.56 7.38
C LYS A 205 -14.39 -66.28 7.19
N ARG A 206 -14.62 -65.53 8.27
CA ARG A 206 -15.32 -64.24 8.19
C ARG A 206 -14.48 -63.22 7.44
N LEU A 207 -13.18 -63.15 7.72
CA LEU A 207 -12.23 -62.28 7.04
C LEU A 207 -12.22 -62.55 5.53
N GLU A 208 -12.17 -63.82 5.12
CA GLU A 208 -12.24 -64.23 3.71
C GLU A 208 -13.56 -63.77 3.06
N SER A 209 -14.70 -63.98 3.72
CA SER A 209 -16.01 -63.54 3.20
C SER A 209 -16.13 -62.02 3.06
N VAL A 210 -15.55 -61.27 4.00
CA VAL A 210 -15.53 -59.79 3.96
C VAL A 210 -14.60 -59.30 2.86
N GLN A 211 -13.46 -59.96 2.65
CA GLN A 211 -12.52 -59.62 1.60
C GLN A 211 -13.14 -59.80 0.20
N ILE A 212 -13.86 -60.92 -0.02
CA ILE A 212 -14.62 -61.14 -1.27
C ILE A 212 -15.64 -60.01 -1.48
N LYS A 213 -16.36 -59.60 -0.43
CA LYS A 213 -17.35 -58.53 -0.52
C LYS A 213 -16.71 -57.17 -0.84
N LEU A 214 -15.54 -56.87 -0.27
CA LEU A 214 -14.78 -55.66 -0.57
C LEU A 214 -14.33 -55.62 -2.03
N ASP A 215 -13.91 -56.75 -2.59
CA ASP A 215 -13.49 -56.86 -3.98
C ASP A 215 -14.68 -56.68 -4.94
N GLU A 216 -15.85 -57.26 -4.61
CA GLU A 216 -17.10 -57.03 -5.36
C GLU A 216 -17.51 -55.55 -5.37
N LEU A 217 -17.50 -54.90 -4.20
CA LEU A 217 -17.84 -53.47 -4.07
C LEU A 217 -16.83 -52.59 -4.83
N GLN A 218 -15.56 -52.98 -4.85
CA GLN A 218 -14.54 -52.26 -5.60
C GLN A 218 -14.81 -52.33 -7.11
N ILE A 219 -15.21 -53.48 -7.63
CA ILE A 219 -15.57 -53.64 -9.04
C ILE A 219 -16.80 -52.80 -9.39
N GLU A 220 -17.84 -52.82 -8.53
CA GLU A 220 -19.05 -52.04 -8.76
C GLU A 220 -18.77 -50.52 -8.76
N LEU A 221 -17.94 -50.04 -7.82
CA LEU A 221 -17.52 -48.65 -7.75
C LEU A 221 -16.79 -48.22 -9.03
N VAL A 222 -15.80 -48.99 -9.48
CA VAL A 222 -15.04 -48.71 -10.71
C VAL A 222 -15.98 -48.65 -11.92
N ASN A 223 -16.99 -49.52 -11.98
CA ASN A 223 -17.97 -49.50 -13.06
C ASN A 223 -18.87 -48.26 -13.05
N GLN A 224 -19.27 -47.77 -11.88
CA GLN A 224 -20.06 -46.53 -11.76
C GLN A 224 -19.21 -45.29 -12.10
N GLU A 225 -17.96 -45.23 -11.63
CA GLU A 225 -17.01 -44.17 -12.00
C GLU A 225 -16.68 -44.16 -13.50
N ALA A 226 -16.72 -45.32 -14.17
CA ALA A 226 -16.58 -45.39 -15.62
C ALA A 226 -17.81 -44.81 -16.35
N LYS A 227 -19.02 -45.13 -15.87
CA LYS A 227 -20.28 -44.56 -16.40
C LYS A 227 -20.36 -43.05 -16.18
N GLU A 228 -19.92 -42.55 -15.03
CA GLU A 228 -19.86 -41.12 -14.74
C GLU A 228 -18.98 -40.39 -15.76
N ARG A 229 -17.79 -40.95 -16.06
CA ARG A 229 -16.87 -40.40 -17.05
C ARG A 229 -17.45 -40.37 -18.46
N GLU A 230 -18.19 -41.41 -18.85
CA GLU A 230 -18.87 -41.48 -20.13
C GLU A 230 -19.97 -40.41 -20.25
N VAL A 231 -20.83 -40.30 -19.24
CA VAL A 231 -21.90 -39.29 -19.17
C VAL A 231 -21.35 -37.86 -19.17
N LEU A 232 -20.27 -37.61 -18.44
CA LEU A 232 -19.59 -36.31 -18.44
C LEU A 232 -19.01 -35.96 -19.81
N ALA A 233 -18.50 -36.95 -20.55
CA ALA A 233 -18.04 -36.75 -21.92
C ALA A 233 -19.21 -36.36 -22.85
N GLU A 234 -20.36 -37.03 -22.75
CA GLU A 234 -21.57 -36.70 -23.53
C GLU A 234 -22.10 -35.29 -23.20
N ILE A 235 -22.20 -34.93 -21.92
CA ILE A 235 -22.61 -33.59 -21.48
C ILE A 235 -21.67 -32.54 -22.05
N SER A 236 -20.36 -32.81 -22.04
CA SER A 236 -19.36 -31.88 -22.58
C SER A 236 -19.49 -31.69 -24.10
N GLN A 237 -19.93 -32.71 -24.83
CA GLN A 237 -20.18 -32.63 -26.27
C GLN A 237 -21.47 -31.86 -26.56
N ALA A 238 -22.57 -32.20 -25.88
CA ALA A 238 -23.85 -31.50 -26.02
C ALA A 238 -23.76 -30.03 -25.61
N PHE A 239 -22.93 -29.71 -24.60
CA PHE A 239 -22.62 -28.33 -24.20
C PHE A 239 -21.84 -27.58 -25.30
N ARG A 240 -20.93 -28.26 -26.01
CA ARG A 240 -20.18 -27.67 -27.13
C ARG A 240 -21.07 -27.39 -28.34
N GLU A 241 -21.97 -28.30 -28.68
CA GLU A 241 -22.90 -28.17 -29.81
C GLU A 241 -23.92 -27.03 -29.62
N LYS A 242 -24.32 -26.73 -28.38
CA LYS A 242 -25.25 -25.64 -28.05
C LYS A 242 -24.60 -24.27 -27.82
N LYS A 243 -23.27 -24.18 -27.84
CA LYS A 243 -22.52 -22.94 -27.52
C LYS A 243 -22.46 -21.94 -28.67
N GLU A 244 -22.95 -22.29 -29.86
CA GLU A 244 -22.91 -21.39 -31.02
C GLU A 244 -24.11 -20.41 -31.06
N ASP A 245 -23.77 -19.14 -31.32
CA ASP A 245 -24.65 -18.01 -31.66
C ASP A 245 -25.18 -17.09 -30.53
N VAL A 246 -24.29 -16.58 -29.66
CA VAL A 246 -24.54 -15.32 -28.92
C VAL A 246 -23.75 -14.20 -29.60
N ASN A 247 -24.32 -13.65 -30.67
CA ASN A 247 -23.75 -12.56 -31.46
C ASN A 247 -23.31 -11.37 -30.60
N GLN A 248 -22.00 -11.11 -30.60
CA GLN A 248 -21.37 -9.89 -30.12
C GLN A 248 -21.61 -8.79 -31.15
N GLY A 249 -22.31 -7.72 -30.77
CA GLY A 249 -22.60 -6.63 -31.70
C GLY A 249 -23.00 -5.34 -30.99
N LEU A 250 -22.85 -4.21 -31.70
CA LEU A 250 -23.17 -2.86 -31.22
C LEU A 250 -24.59 -2.77 -30.61
N ALA A 251 -25.56 -3.47 -31.20
CA ALA A 251 -26.93 -3.51 -30.70
C ALA A 251 -27.08 -4.17 -29.32
N LYS A 252 -26.34 -5.26 -29.05
CA LYS A 252 -26.34 -5.91 -27.73
C LYS A 252 -25.70 -5.00 -26.69
N ASN A 253 -24.58 -4.35 -27.03
CA ASN A 253 -23.90 -3.41 -26.14
C ASN A 253 -24.76 -2.19 -25.80
N ILE A 254 -25.51 -1.65 -26.76
CA ILE A 254 -26.44 -0.53 -26.53
C ILE A 254 -27.60 -0.97 -25.63
N LYS A 255 -28.20 -2.14 -25.89
CA LYS A 255 -29.33 -2.67 -25.12
C LYS A 255 -28.93 -2.96 -23.66
N VAL A 256 -27.76 -3.56 -23.45
CA VAL A 256 -27.20 -3.83 -22.11
C VAL A 256 -26.85 -2.52 -21.40
N LEU A 257 -26.27 -1.55 -22.10
CA LEU A 257 -26.00 -0.25 -21.49
C LEU A 257 -27.29 0.48 -21.10
N GLU A 258 -28.37 0.33 -21.87
CA GLU A 258 -29.67 0.93 -21.56
C GLU A 258 -30.34 0.26 -20.35
N SER A 259 -30.27 -1.07 -20.22
CA SER A 259 -30.77 -1.78 -19.03
C SER A 259 -29.97 -1.40 -17.78
N LEU A 260 -28.63 -1.36 -17.88
CA LEU A 260 -27.77 -0.94 -16.76
C LEU A 260 -28.07 0.48 -16.28
N LYS A 261 -28.45 1.40 -17.17
CA LYS A 261 -28.84 2.77 -16.79
C LYS A 261 -30.20 2.87 -16.09
N GLN A 262 -31.08 1.87 -16.27
CA GLN A 262 -32.35 1.83 -15.55
C GLN A 262 -32.14 1.35 -14.11
N GLU A 263 -31.10 0.57 -13.87
CA GLU A 263 -30.76 -0.01 -12.57
C GLU A 263 -29.76 0.87 -11.78
N ASP A 264 -28.84 1.54 -12.48
CA ASP A 264 -27.79 2.38 -11.87
C ASP A 264 -27.97 3.87 -12.22
N GLU A 265 -28.43 4.62 -11.23
CA GLU A 265 -28.65 6.06 -11.31
C GLU A 265 -27.37 6.83 -11.68
N ILE A 266 -26.19 6.31 -11.32
CA ILE A 266 -24.94 6.96 -11.63
C ILE A 266 -24.60 6.76 -13.10
N LEU A 267 -24.68 5.54 -13.62
CA LEU A 267 -24.46 5.28 -15.05
C LEU A 267 -25.33 6.19 -15.93
N TRP A 268 -26.57 6.43 -15.49
CA TRP A 268 -27.47 7.40 -16.11
C TRP A 268 -26.94 8.85 -16.00
N ARG A 269 -26.52 9.29 -14.81
CA ARG A 269 -25.98 10.65 -14.58
C ARG A 269 -24.69 10.91 -15.34
N VAL A 270 -23.78 9.94 -15.45
CA VAL A 270 -22.54 10.04 -16.24
C VAL A 270 -22.86 10.19 -17.73
N GLY A 271 -23.80 9.39 -18.22
CA GLY A 271 -24.28 9.46 -19.60
C GLY A 271 -24.87 10.82 -19.97
N TRP A 272 -25.63 11.44 -19.06
CA TRP A 272 -26.15 12.80 -19.24
C TRP A 272 -25.09 13.89 -19.02
N GLY A 273 -24.20 13.72 -18.04
CA GLY A 273 -23.10 14.63 -17.76
C GLY A 273 -22.17 14.80 -18.95
N LEU A 274 -21.85 13.71 -19.66
CA LEU A 274 -21.04 13.77 -20.88
C LEU A 274 -21.73 14.54 -22.01
N LYS A 275 -23.04 14.33 -22.21
CA LYS A 275 -23.85 15.04 -23.22
C LYS A 275 -23.94 16.53 -22.91
N ILE A 276 -24.14 16.89 -21.65
CA ILE A 276 -24.17 18.28 -21.18
C ILE A 276 -22.79 18.93 -21.32
N LEU A 277 -21.71 18.22 -21.00
CA LEU A 277 -20.34 18.72 -21.14
C LEU A 277 -20.01 19.09 -22.59
N PHE A 278 -20.28 18.18 -23.55
CA PHE A 278 -20.06 18.48 -24.96
C PHE A 278 -21.01 19.56 -25.47
N LEU A 279 -22.27 19.58 -25.02
CA LEU A 279 -23.20 20.66 -25.34
C LEU A 279 -22.69 22.04 -24.88
N LEU A 280 -22.14 22.13 -23.67
CA LEU A 280 -21.54 23.36 -23.15
C LEU A 280 -20.29 23.76 -23.94
N PHE A 281 -19.47 22.79 -24.33
CA PHE A 281 -18.29 23.03 -25.18
C PHE A 281 -18.69 23.59 -26.55
N GLU A 282 -19.72 23.01 -27.19
CA GLU A 282 -20.24 23.45 -28.49
C GLU A 282 -20.94 24.82 -28.45
N ILE A 283 -21.59 25.16 -27.32
CA ILE A 283 -22.26 26.46 -27.14
C ILE A 283 -21.28 27.55 -26.66
N SER A 284 -20.09 27.20 -26.17
CA SER A 284 -19.11 28.16 -25.64
C SER A 284 -18.73 29.27 -26.63
N PRO A 285 -18.44 28.99 -27.92
CA PRO A 285 -18.15 30.02 -28.93
C PRO A 285 -19.33 30.99 -29.16
N LEU A 286 -20.55 30.48 -29.04
CA LEU A 286 -21.79 31.24 -29.17
C LEU A 286 -21.94 32.25 -28.02
N PHE A 287 -21.69 31.78 -26.79
CA PHE A 287 -21.76 32.59 -25.59
C PHE A 287 -20.67 33.67 -25.56
N MET A 288 -19.43 33.31 -25.93
CA MET A 288 -18.31 34.26 -26.01
C MET A 288 -18.55 35.38 -27.02
N LYS A 289 -19.13 35.05 -28.19
CA LYS A 289 -19.44 36.03 -29.24
C LYS A 289 -20.67 36.88 -28.91
N ALA A 290 -21.62 36.36 -28.11
CA ALA A 290 -22.78 37.10 -27.64
C ALA A 290 -22.43 38.11 -26.53
N LEU A 291 -21.45 37.79 -25.67
CA LEU A 291 -21.01 38.65 -24.57
C LEU A 291 -20.01 39.74 -25.01
N ASN A 292 -19.20 39.46 -26.03
CA ASN A 292 -18.17 40.38 -26.54
C ASN A 292 -18.42 40.69 -28.02
N GLU A 293 -19.13 41.78 -28.32
CA GLU A 293 -19.20 42.31 -29.69
C GLU A 293 -17.82 42.89 -30.07
N SER A 294 -16.94 42.03 -30.61
CA SER A 294 -15.60 42.44 -31.04
C SER A 294 -15.69 43.58 -32.05
N TYR A 295 -14.84 44.61 -31.88
CA TYR A 295 -14.71 45.73 -32.81
C TYR A 295 -14.48 45.29 -34.27
N TYR A 296 -13.82 44.15 -34.46
CA TYR A 296 -13.68 43.46 -35.75
C TYR A 296 -15.02 43.01 -36.36
N SER A 297 -15.89 42.39 -35.55
CA SER A 297 -17.21 41.94 -36.02
C SER A 297 -18.10 43.14 -36.39
N ARG A 298 -17.97 44.24 -35.66
CA ARG A 298 -18.67 45.51 -35.93
C ARG A 298 -18.15 46.20 -37.19
N SER A 299 -16.84 46.23 -37.44
CA SER A 299 -16.25 46.84 -38.63
C SER A 299 -16.61 46.09 -39.92
N ILE A 300 -16.58 44.75 -39.89
CA ILE A 300 -17.03 43.92 -41.02
C ILE A 300 -18.52 44.13 -41.31
N ARG A 301 -19.36 44.20 -40.27
CA ARG A 301 -20.80 44.45 -40.43
C ARG A 301 -21.07 45.83 -41.05
N LEU A 302 -20.39 46.87 -40.58
CA LEU A 302 -20.54 48.23 -41.11
C LEU A 302 -20.05 48.35 -42.56
N ASN A 303 -18.96 47.66 -42.93
CA ASN A 303 -18.49 47.59 -44.31
C ASN A 303 -19.47 46.83 -45.21
N ASN A 304 -20.00 45.68 -44.75
CA ASN A 304 -21.02 44.93 -45.46
C ASN A 304 -22.35 45.70 -45.62
N GLU A 305 -22.74 46.51 -44.63
CA GLU A 305 -23.90 47.40 -44.73
C GLU A 305 -23.63 48.54 -45.72
N LYS A 306 -22.45 49.19 -45.68
CA LYS A 306 -22.04 50.19 -46.69
C LYS A 306 -22.08 49.63 -48.10
N ASP A 307 -21.51 48.45 -48.35
CA ASP A 307 -21.55 47.79 -49.65
C ASP A 307 -22.97 47.47 -50.12
N ARG A 308 -23.86 47.05 -49.21
CA ARG A 308 -25.27 46.83 -49.53
C ARG A 308 -25.99 48.14 -49.86
N PHE A 309 -25.71 49.21 -49.14
CA PHE A 309 -26.25 50.54 -49.41
C PHE A 309 -25.75 51.08 -50.75
N GLU A 310 -24.46 50.94 -51.06
CA GLU A 310 -23.90 51.33 -52.35
C GLU A 310 -24.49 50.50 -53.50
N LYS A 311 -24.63 49.17 -53.34
CA LYS A 311 -25.28 48.32 -54.34
C LYS A 311 -26.76 48.67 -54.52
N LYS A 312 -27.49 48.98 -53.43
CA LYS A 312 -28.89 49.45 -53.49
C LYS A 312 -29.00 50.83 -54.13
N ALA A 313 -28.09 51.76 -53.82
CA ALA A 313 -28.05 53.09 -54.41
C ALA A 313 -27.76 53.01 -55.92
N LYS A 314 -26.74 52.24 -56.33
CA LYS A 314 -26.44 51.95 -57.75
C LYS A 314 -27.65 51.34 -58.46
N ARG A 315 -28.30 50.34 -57.87
CA ARG A 315 -29.54 49.75 -58.44
C ARG A 315 -30.69 50.75 -58.55
N LYS A 316 -30.86 51.65 -57.58
CA LYS A 316 -31.92 52.66 -57.58
C LYS A 316 -31.67 53.75 -58.62
N ILE A 317 -30.42 54.16 -58.82
CA ILE A 317 -30.00 55.08 -59.88
C ILE A 317 -30.25 54.44 -61.25
N ILE A 318 -29.75 53.22 -61.48
CA ILE A 318 -29.98 52.46 -62.73
C ILE A 318 -31.48 52.28 -63.01
N LYS A 319 -32.28 51.99 -61.98
CA LYS A 319 -33.74 51.83 -62.12
C LYS A 319 -34.45 53.15 -62.45
N ASN A 320 -33.98 54.27 -61.92
CA ASN A 320 -34.52 55.59 -62.23
C ASN A 320 -34.11 56.06 -63.63
N GLU A 321 -32.87 55.80 -64.05
CA GLU A 321 -32.39 56.06 -65.42
C GLU A 321 -33.12 55.18 -66.45
N MET A 322 -33.35 53.89 -66.16
CA MET A 322 -34.22 53.03 -66.99
C MET A 322 -35.64 53.58 -67.09
N LYS A 323 -36.23 54.07 -65.99
CA LYS A 323 -37.58 54.65 -66.00
C LYS A 323 -37.65 55.95 -66.82
N ALA A 324 -36.64 56.82 -66.71
CA ALA A 324 -36.56 58.03 -67.52
C ALA A 324 -36.39 57.71 -69.00
N ALA A 325 -35.53 56.73 -69.34
CA ALA A 325 -35.36 56.27 -70.72
C ALA A 325 -36.63 55.61 -71.29
N ILE A 326 -37.42 54.92 -70.47
CA ILE A 326 -38.72 54.36 -70.88
C ILE A 326 -39.76 55.49 -71.10
N ALA A 327 -39.77 56.54 -70.27
CA ALA A 327 -40.68 57.68 -70.42
C ALA A 327 -40.37 58.52 -71.68
N ASP A 328 -39.09 58.78 -71.97
CA ASP A 328 -38.67 59.42 -73.24
C ASP A 328 -39.04 58.55 -74.45
N HIS A 329 -38.97 57.22 -74.30
CA HIS A 329 -39.35 56.29 -75.37
C HIS A 329 -40.87 56.20 -75.55
N GLU A 330 -41.68 56.32 -74.49
CA GLU A 330 -43.13 56.46 -74.56
C GLU A 330 -43.56 57.78 -75.20
N ASP A 331 -42.87 58.89 -74.96
CA ASP A 331 -43.15 60.17 -75.64
C ASP A 331 -42.79 60.11 -77.12
N ILE A 332 -41.68 59.45 -77.51
CA ILE A 332 -41.31 59.21 -78.92
C ILE A 332 -42.29 58.24 -79.59
N VAL A 333 -42.72 57.19 -78.89
CA VAL A 333 -43.70 56.21 -79.41
C VAL A 333 -45.09 56.84 -79.52
N ASN A 334 -45.51 57.72 -78.59
CA ASN A 334 -46.79 58.43 -78.68
C ASN A 334 -46.79 59.56 -79.72
N THR A 335 -45.63 60.17 -80.04
CA THR A 335 -45.51 61.05 -81.21
C THR A 335 -45.43 60.27 -82.54
N SER A 336 -44.99 59.00 -82.50
CA SER A 336 -44.90 58.13 -83.69
C SER A 336 -46.19 57.32 -83.98
N ILE A 337 -47.05 57.07 -82.98
CA ILE A 337 -48.31 56.33 -83.14
C ILE A 337 -49.45 57.20 -83.70
N ASN A 338 -49.30 58.52 -83.75
CA ASN A 338 -50.26 59.43 -84.38
C ASN A 338 -50.13 59.55 -85.92
N ASN A 339 -49.22 58.81 -86.56
CA ASN A 339 -49.20 58.67 -88.01
C ASN A 339 -49.12 57.19 -88.41
N LYS A 340 -50.14 56.76 -89.16
CA LYS A 340 -50.31 55.48 -89.84
C LYS A 340 -48.99 54.91 -90.37
N ASP A 341 -48.62 53.68 -90.01
CA ASP A 341 -48.97 52.47 -90.76
C ASP A 341 -48.25 51.27 -90.12
N SER A 342 -49.03 50.25 -89.79
CA SER A 342 -48.57 48.99 -89.21
C SER A 342 -47.98 48.08 -90.30
N SER A 343 -46.66 48.06 -90.48
CA SER A 343 -45.95 46.83 -90.89
C SER A 343 -44.42 46.96 -90.74
N LYS A 344 -43.83 45.93 -90.12
CA LYS A 344 -42.39 45.62 -89.98
C LYS A 344 -41.58 46.49 -89.02
N PHE A 345 -41.37 45.97 -87.80
CA PHE A 345 -40.18 46.28 -87.00
C PHE A 345 -39.45 44.96 -86.77
N SER A 346 -38.23 44.84 -87.30
CA SER A 346 -37.41 43.62 -87.20
C SER A 346 -36.62 43.60 -85.87
N ILE A 347 -36.31 42.41 -85.37
CA ILE A 347 -35.45 42.19 -84.19
C ILE A 347 -34.03 42.78 -84.38
N ASP A 348 -33.61 43.01 -85.64
CA ASP A 348 -32.31 43.62 -85.93
C ASP A 348 -32.28 45.14 -85.69
N ASP A 349 -33.42 45.85 -85.82
CA ASP A 349 -33.51 47.30 -85.57
C ASP A 349 -33.39 47.63 -84.06
N ALA A 350 -33.87 46.72 -83.20
CA ALA A 350 -33.72 46.82 -81.75
C ALA A 350 -32.26 46.63 -81.28
N ARG A 351 -31.46 45.89 -82.06
CA ARG A 351 -30.07 45.54 -81.72
C ARG A 351 -29.11 46.69 -82.06
N ASP A 352 -29.36 47.42 -83.15
CA ASP A 352 -28.57 48.61 -83.52
C ASP A 352 -28.87 49.82 -82.62
N THR A 353 -30.12 49.96 -82.17
CA THR A 353 -30.51 50.99 -81.20
C THR A 353 -29.85 50.78 -79.83
N TYR A 354 -29.70 49.51 -79.39
CA TYR A 354 -28.96 49.16 -78.17
C TYR A 354 -27.43 49.39 -78.31
N ARG A 355 -26.88 49.22 -79.51
CA ARG A 355 -25.46 49.51 -79.79
C ARG A 355 -25.15 51.01 -79.70
N LEU A 356 -26.00 51.87 -80.26
CA LEU A 356 -25.86 53.33 -80.17
C LEU A 356 -26.01 53.86 -78.72
N PHE A 357 -26.85 53.22 -77.90
CA PHE A 357 -26.98 53.54 -76.48
C PHE A 357 -25.73 53.16 -75.65
N LYS A 358 -25.02 52.09 -76.06
CA LYS A 358 -23.77 51.64 -75.40
C LYS A 358 -22.57 52.51 -75.75
N GLU A 359 -22.51 53.08 -76.96
CA GLU A 359 -21.42 54.00 -77.36
C GLU A 359 -21.52 55.38 -76.68
N LYS A 360 -22.75 55.90 -76.48
CA LYS A 360 -22.98 57.25 -75.91
C LYS A 360 -22.67 57.36 -74.40
N ASN A 361 -22.61 56.24 -73.68
CA ASN A 361 -22.37 56.16 -72.23
C ASN A 361 -20.93 55.79 -71.83
N SER A 362 -19.96 55.94 -72.73
CA SER A 362 -18.54 55.65 -72.49
C SER A 362 -17.73 56.81 -71.85
N SER A 363 -18.39 57.86 -71.34
CA SER A 363 -17.73 59.06 -70.78
C SER A 363 -18.02 59.28 -69.28
N THR A 364 -17.88 58.26 -68.44
CA THR A 364 -17.87 58.38 -66.97
C THR A 364 -16.50 58.82 -66.41
N SER A 365 -16.00 59.99 -66.81
CA SER A 365 -14.84 60.64 -66.14
C SER A 365 -15.20 61.96 -65.43
N ALA A 366 -16.41 62.50 -65.62
CA ALA A 366 -16.84 63.75 -64.99
C ALA A 366 -17.63 63.57 -63.68
N PHE A 367 -18.19 62.38 -63.41
CA PHE A 367 -19.06 62.13 -62.25
C PHE A 367 -18.29 61.75 -60.97
N THR A 368 -17.07 61.23 -61.09
CA THR A 368 -16.20 60.87 -59.95
C THR A 368 -15.61 62.09 -59.24
N ASN A 369 -15.50 63.24 -59.93
CA ASN A 369 -14.92 64.46 -59.36
C ASN A 369 -15.89 65.30 -58.50
N SER A 370 -17.21 65.09 -58.58
CA SER A 370 -18.16 65.83 -57.72
C SER A 370 -18.36 65.17 -56.35
N LEU A 371 -18.24 63.83 -56.27
CA LEU A 371 -18.38 63.08 -55.02
C LEU A 371 -17.18 63.25 -54.06
N ASN A 372 -15.97 63.44 -54.59
CA ASN A 372 -14.77 63.68 -53.75
C ASN A 372 -14.76 65.07 -53.07
N LYS A 373 -15.59 66.02 -53.51
CA LYS A 373 -15.65 67.37 -52.94
C LYS A 373 -16.62 67.51 -51.74
N ALA A 374 -17.47 66.51 -51.51
CA ALA A 374 -18.44 66.52 -50.40
C ALA A 374 -17.91 65.85 -49.11
N ALA A 375 -16.82 65.08 -49.19
CA ALA A 375 -16.27 64.32 -48.05
C ALA A 375 -15.23 65.08 -47.21
N THR A 376 -14.76 66.24 -47.65
CA THR A 376 -13.64 66.98 -47.00
C THR A 376 -14.06 68.10 -46.05
N ASN A 377 -15.35 68.32 -45.81
CA ASN A 377 -15.81 69.49 -45.04
C ASN A 377 -16.67 69.12 -43.83
N LYS A 378 -16.07 68.45 -42.82
CA LYS A 378 -16.63 68.32 -41.45
C LYS A 378 -15.60 67.86 -40.42
N ASN A 379 -14.44 68.52 -40.37
CA ASN A 379 -13.52 68.41 -39.24
C ASN A 379 -13.23 69.81 -38.68
N GLY A 380 -13.96 70.16 -37.63
CA GLY A 380 -13.68 71.33 -36.84
C GLY A 380 -14.44 71.25 -35.53
N HIS A 381 -13.77 70.83 -34.45
CA HIS A 381 -13.74 71.56 -33.18
C HIS A 381 -12.76 70.90 -32.20
N LYS A 382 -11.70 71.65 -31.87
CA LYS A 382 -10.73 71.39 -30.80
C LYS A 382 -11.39 71.63 -29.43
N ARG A 383 -11.16 70.76 -28.45
CA ARG A 383 -11.07 71.15 -27.03
C ARG A 383 -9.89 70.44 -26.35
N LYS A 384 -9.22 71.21 -25.48
CA LYS A 384 -7.89 71.04 -24.86
C LYS A 384 -7.80 69.93 -23.78
N PRO A 385 -6.59 69.49 -23.40
CA PRO A 385 -6.35 68.36 -22.50
C PRO A 385 -6.44 68.75 -21.02
N ARG A 386 -6.87 67.82 -20.16
CA ARG A 386 -6.71 67.92 -18.70
C ARG A 386 -5.67 66.92 -18.22
N SER A 387 -4.76 67.43 -17.40
CA SER A 387 -3.54 66.80 -16.89
C SER A 387 -3.81 65.71 -15.85
N LYS A 388 -2.83 64.81 -15.78
CA LYS A 388 -2.58 63.72 -14.81
C LYS A 388 -3.06 63.99 -13.37
N ALA A 389 -3.58 62.92 -12.76
CA ALA A 389 -3.34 62.59 -11.36
C ALA A 389 -3.05 61.08 -11.26
N HIS A 390 -1.79 60.74 -10.95
CA HIS A 390 -1.41 59.43 -10.44
C HIS A 390 -1.91 59.36 -8.99
N GLN A 391 -2.85 58.46 -8.71
CA GLN A 391 -3.06 57.92 -7.37
C GLN A 391 -3.36 56.43 -7.47
N ASN A 392 -2.67 55.65 -6.65
CA ASN A 392 -2.90 54.24 -6.42
C ASN A 392 -4.38 53.99 -6.11
N GLY A 393 -5.02 53.13 -6.89
CA GLY A 393 -6.38 52.69 -6.63
C GLY A 393 -6.65 51.42 -7.42
N GLN A 394 -6.88 50.33 -6.72
CA GLN A 394 -7.47 49.12 -7.29
C GLN A 394 -8.70 49.53 -8.11
N ILE A 395 -8.78 49.07 -9.36
CA ILE A 395 -9.96 49.25 -10.20
C ILE A 395 -11.09 48.47 -9.50
N PRO A 396 -12.17 49.11 -9.02
CA PRO A 396 -13.30 48.34 -8.51
C PRO A 396 -13.86 47.55 -9.68
N LEU A 397 -13.87 46.22 -9.55
CA LEU A 397 -14.52 45.34 -10.50
C LEU A 397 -15.98 45.83 -10.66
N ASN A 398 -16.42 46.02 -11.91
CA ASN A 398 -17.79 46.44 -12.22
C ASN A 398 -18.77 45.47 -11.53
N PRO A 399 -19.90 45.92 -10.95
CA PRO A 399 -20.89 45.05 -10.32
C PRO A 399 -21.35 43.90 -11.22
N ILE A 400 -21.34 44.07 -12.54
CA ILE A 400 -21.59 43.00 -13.51
C ILE A 400 -20.46 41.98 -13.53
N THR A 401 -19.19 42.40 -13.39
CA THR A 401 -18.03 41.51 -13.28
C THR A 401 -18.01 40.78 -11.93
N ILE A 402 -18.44 41.42 -10.84
CA ILE A 402 -18.59 40.77 -9.53
C ILE A 402 -19.76 39.77 -9.56
N LEU A 403 -20.88 40.11 -10.20
CA LEU A 403 -22.00 39.22 -10.42
C LEU A 403 -21.61 38.04 -11.33
N VAL A 404 -20.83 38.27 -12.38
CA VAL A 404 -20.35 37.23 -13.29
C VAL A 404 -19.28 36.37 -12.61
N ILE A 405 -18.34 36.92 -11.85
CA ILE A 405 -17.40 36.13 -11.04
C ILE A 405 -18.18 35.36 -9.96
N GLY A 406 -19.20 35.96 -9.34
CA GLY A 406 -20.08 35.32 -8.38
C GLY A 406 -20.88 34.18 -9.00
N ILE A 407 -21.47 34.36 -10.18
CA ILE A 407 -22.20 33.33 -10.94
C ILE A 407 -21.23 32.27 -11.47
N THR A 408 -20.03 32.64 -11.91
CA THR A 408 -19.03 31.69 -12.40
C THR A 408 -18.47 30.87 -11.24
N LEU A 409 -18.23 31.47 -10.07
CA LEU A 409 -17.85 30.78 -8.84
C LEU A 409 -19.01 29.98 -8.24
N PHE A 410 -20.26 30.42 -8.40
CA PHE A 410 -21.46 29.69 -8.00
C PHE A 410 -21.68 28.48 -8.91
N ILE A 411 -21.50 28.63 -10.23
CA ILE A 411 -21.52 27.55 -11.22
C ILE A 411 -20.32 26.63 -11.00
N LEU A 412 -19.13 27.15 -10.66
CA LEU A 412 -17.98 26.32 -10.29
C LEU A 412 -18.23 25.59 -8.96
N ALA A 413 -18.87 26.23 -7.98
CA ALA A 413 -19.24 25.62 -6.71
C ALA A 413 -20.32 24.55 -6.92
N GLU A 414 -21.32 24.80 -7.77
CA GLU A 414 -22.33 23.84 -8.24
C GLU A 414 -21.69 22.69 -9.06
N LEU A 415 -20.68 22.96 -9.89
CA LEU A 415 -19.88 21.92 -10.58
C LEU A 415 -18.98 21.12 -9.62
N LEU A 416 -18.60 21.70 -8.47
CA LEU A 416 -17.85 21.02 -7.42
C LEU A 416 -18.78 20.29 -6.41
N THR A 417 -20.08 20.64 -6.32
CA THR A 417 -21.06 19.90 -5.49
C THR A 417 -21.28 18.43 -5.88
N PRO A 418 -21.26 18.01 -7.17
CA PRO A 418 -21.31 16.60 -7.55
C PRO A 418 -19.99 15.84 -7.33
N ILE A 419 -18.90 16.51 -6.90
CA ILE A 419 -17.63 15.83 -6.61
C ILE A 419 -17.69 15.02 -5.32
N ALA A 420 -18.50 15.42 -4.34
CA ALA A 420 -18.72 14.60 -3.15
C ALA A 420 -19.36 13.24 -3.49
N PRO A 421 -20.44 13.18 -4.29
CA PRO A 421 -20.95 11.92 -4.86
C PRO A 421 -19.88 11.14 -5.64
N VAL A 422 -19.11 11.78 -6.53
CA VAL A 422 -18.04 11.11 -7.30
C VAL A 422 -16.96 10.53 -6.39
N GLN A 423 -16.55 11.23 -5.33
CA GLN A 423 -15.62 10.69 -4.35
C GLN A 423 -16.25 9.56 -3.54
N GLN A 424 -17.50 9.69 -3.10
CA GLN A 424 -18.19 8.59 -2.40
C GLN A 424 -18.29 7.33 -3.27
N MET A 425 -18.52 7.51 -4.56
CA MET A 425 -18.51 6.44 -5.55
C MET A 425 -17.14 5.84 -5.80
N MET A 426 -16.10 6.66 -5.97
CA MET A 426 -14.73 6.19 -6.09
C MET A 426 -14.29 5.42 -4.83
N GLY A 427 -14.77 5.83 -3.65
CA GLY A 427 -14.56 5.12 -2.39
C GLY A 427 -15.29 3.78 -2.35
N ALA A 428 -16.56 3.74 -2.78
CA ALA A 428 -17.32 2.50 -2.88
C ALA A 428 -16.69 1.53 -3.88
N ALA A 429 -16.31 2.02 -5.07
CA ALA A 429 -15.61 1.24 -6.08
C ALA A 429 -14.28 0.71 -5.54
N MET A 430 -13.48 1.53 -4.83
CA MET A 430 -12.22 1.07 -4.24
C MET A 430 -12.38 -0.08 -3.23
N LEU A 431 -13.52 -0.18 -2.55
CA LEU A 431 -13.80 -1.27 -1.61
C LEU A 431 -14.30 -2.55 -2.31
N THR A 432 -14.76 -2.45 -3.56
CA THR A 432 -15.30 -3.58 -4.34
C THR A 432 -14.38 -4.03 -5.47
N VAL A 433 -13.32 -3.28 -5.77
CA VAL A 433 -12.35 -3.63 -6.82
C VAL A 433 -11.62 -4.93 -6.46
N PRO A 434 -11.57 -5.93 -7.36
CA PRO A 434 -10.81 -7.15 -7.14
C PRO A 434 -9.30 -6.88 -6.93
N LYS A 435 -8.64 -7.66 -6.07
CA LYS A 435 -7.20 -7.52 -5.75
C LYS A 435 -6.30 -7.30 -6.97
N PRO A 436 -6.44 -8.04 -8.10
CA PRO A 436 -5.60 -7.82 -9.29
C PRO A 436 -5.73 -6.41 -9.91
N ALA A 437 -6.94 -5.84 -9.92
CA ALA A 437 -7.19 -4.50 -10.43
C ALA A 437 -6.68 -3.41 -9.46
N LEU A 438 -6.79 -3.64 -8.15
CA LEU A 438 -6.14 -2.81 -7.13
C LEU A 438 -4.61 -2.80 -7.29
N GLN A 439 -4.00 -3.96 -7.53
CA GLN A 439 -2.55 -4.07 -7.76
C GLN A 439 -2.11 -3.25 -8.98
N LEU A 440 -2.92 -3.22 -10.04
CA LEU A 440 -2.66 -2.40 -11.23
C LEU A 440 -2.79 -0.89 -10.94
N LEU A 441 -3.78 -0.49 -10.13
CA LEU A 441 -4.10 0.91 -9.83
C LEU A 441 -3.12 1.56 -8.84
N ILE A 442 -2.83 0.87 -7.73
CA ILE A 442 -2.05 1.44 -6.62
C ILE A 442 -0.69 0.75 -6.41
N GLY A 443 -0.46 -0.40 -7.05
CA GLY A 443 0.76 -1.20 -6.91
C GLY A 443 0.57 -2.37 -5.96
N GLU A 444 1.36 -3.43 -6.12
CA GLU A 444 1.17 -4.71 -5.44
C GLU A 444 1.17 -4.60 -3.90
N LYS A 445 2.25 -4.03 -3.34
CA LYS A 445 2.39 -3.81 -1.89
C LYS A 445 1.31 -2.89 -1.32
N ALA A 446 0.94 -1.84 -2.05
CA ALA A 446 -0.08 -0.89 -1.62
C ALA A 446 -1.49 -1.50 -1.64
N ALA A 447 -1.79 -2.37 -2.62
CA ALA A 447 -3.02 -3.12 -2.69
C ALA A 447 -3.12 -4.11 -1.53
N GLU A 448 -2.04 -4.83 -1.22
CA GLU A 448 -1.99 -5.73 -0.07
C GLU A 448 -2.18 -5.00 1.26
N ASN A 449 -1.49 -3.88 1.46
CA ASN A 449 -1.66 -3.02 2.63
C ASN A 449 -3.07 -2.44 2.74
N PHE A 450 -3.70 -2.05 1.63
CA PHE A 450 -5.07 -1.53 1.62
C PHE A 450 -6.10 -2.61 1.96
N MET A 451 -5.94 -3.82 1.43
CA MET A 451 -6.80 -4.96 1.77
C MET A 451 -6.65 -5.35 3.25
N ASN A 452 -5.42 -5.29 3.77
CA ASN A 452 -5.10 -5.54 5.16
C ASN A 452 -5.22 -4.27 6.03
N ALA A 453 -5.91 -3.22 5.58
CA ALA A 453 -5.97 -1.95 6.29
C ALA A 453 -6.58 -2.11 7.69
N ASP A 454 -7.56 -3.00 7.89
CA ASP A 454 -8.09 -3.28 9.23
C ASP A 454 -6.99 -3.81 10.16
N SER A 455 -6.24 -4.83 9.72
CA SER A 455 -5.17 -5.43 10.50
C SER A 455 -4.01 -4.45 10.75
N LEU A 456 -3.65 -3.62 9.77
CA LEU A 456 -2.60 -2.62 9.89
C LEU A 456 -3.01 -1.49 10.84
N LEU A 457 -4.23 -0.98 10.71
CA LEU A 457 -4.75 0.10 11.54
C LEU A 457 -5.05 -0.38 12.96
N ALA A 458 -5.57 -1.61 13.10
CA ALA A 458 -5.69 -2.30 14.38
C ALA A 458 -4.33 -2.48 15.03
N LEU A 459 -3.27 -2.83 14.30
CA LEU A 459 -1.91 -2.92 14.84
C LEU A 459 -1.42 -1.59 15.43
N TYR A 460 -1.77 -0.45 14.83
CA TYR A 460 -1.45 0.88 15.38
C TYR A 460 -2.29 1.22 16.62
N GLN A 461 -3.56 0.80 16.67
CA GLN A 461 -4.43 0.98 17.83
C GLN A 461 -4.09 0.02 18.98
N SER A 462 -3.63 -1.19 18.68
CA SER A 462 -3.45 -2.28 19.63
C SER A 462 -2.06 -2.34 20.23
N LYS A 463 -1.17 -1.39 19.91
CA LYS A 463 0.18 -1.37 20.50
C LYS A 463 0.07 -1.24 22.02
N PRO A 464 0.47 -2.27 22.77
CA PRO A 464 0.41 -2.22 24.22
C PRO A 464 1.38 -1.20 24.78
N GLU A 465 1.03 -0.61 25.91
CA GLU A 465 2.06 -0.06 26.80
C GLU A 465 2.90 -1.22 27.33
N ILE A 466 4.22 -1.12 27.21
CA ILE A 466 5.14 -2.08 27.82
C ILE A 466 5.69 -1.43 29.09
N ARG A 467 5.53 -2.11 30.22
CA ARG A 467 5.96 -1.62 31.53
C ARG A 467 6.88 -2.61 32.20
N SER A 468 7.80 -2.19 33.07
CA SER A 468 8.58 -3.11 33.90
C SER A 468 7.67 -3.89 34.87
N ALA A 469 8.24 -4.86 35.59
CA ALA A 469 7.50 -5.58 36.62
C ALA A 469 7.05 -4.66 37.77
N GLU A 470 7.84 -3.61 38.04
CA GLU A 470 7.63 -2.55 39.02
C GLU A 470 6.62 -1.50 38.52
N GLY A 471 6.24 -1.54 37.24
CA GLY A 471 5.23 -0.69 36.63
C GLY A 471 5.77 0.52 35.88
N ASP A 472 7.09 0.69 35.82
CA ASP A 472 7.76 1.77 35.09
C ASP A 472 7.52 1.63 33.59
N LEU A 473 7.31 2.74 32.89
CA LEU A 473 6.99 2.69 31.46
C LEU A 473 8.25 2.47 30.63
N ILE A 474 8.34 1.31 29.97
CA ILE A 474 9.43 0.93 29.06
C ILE A 474 9.12 1.37 27.63
N TYR A 475 7.89 1.10 27.16
CA TYR A 475 7.40 1.53 25.86
C TYR A 475 6.01 2.15 25.98
N ALA A 476 5.86 3.37 25.49
CA ALA A 476 4.58 4.05 25.41
C ALA A 476 3.76 3.55 24.20
N GLY A 477 2.75 2.73 24.49
CA GLY A 477 1.74 2.28 23.53
C GLY A 477 0.53 3.21 23.44
N THR A 478 -0.58 2.69 22.91
CA THR A 478 -1.84 3.42 22.74
C THR A 478 -2.76 3.18 23.95
N PRO A 479 -3.07 4.20 24.78
CA PRO A 479 -3.90 4.02 25.97
C PRO A 479 -5.38 3.80 25.60
N PRO A 480 -6.15 3.09 26.45
CA PRO A 480 -7.55 2.70 26.20
C PRO A 480 -8.57 3.85 26.03
N ASN A 481 -8.19 5.09 26.31
CA ASN A 481 -9.12 6.21 26.46
C ASN A 481 -9.15 7.16 25.23
N GLY A 482 -8.58 6.74 24.10
CA GLY A 482 -8.55 7.53 22.86
C GLY A 482 -7.76 8.84 22.98
N LEU A 483 -7.98 9.76 22.04
CA LEU A 483 -7.32 11.07 22.03
C LEU A 483 -8.06 12.09 22.93
N PRO A 484 -7.34 12.92 23.71
CA PRO A 484 -7.98 14.01 24.46
C PRO A 484 -8.70 14.97 23.50
N ALA A 485 -9.93 15.38 23.85
CA ALA A 485 -10.77 16.21 22.97
C ALA A 485 -10.07 17.50 22.52
N THR A 486 -9.44 18.21 23.47
CA THR A 486 -8.66 19.42 23.19
C THR A 486 -7.50 19.16 22.23
N PHE A 487 -6.83 18.02 22.33
CA PHE A 487 -5.75 17.64 21.42
C PHE A 487 -6.27 17.41 19.99
N SER A 488 -7.37 16.66 19.87
CA SER A 488 -8.04 16.42 18.57
C SER A 488 -8.45 17.71 17.89
N GLU A 489 -8.99 18.69 18.63
CA GLU A 489 -9.35 20.00 18.11
C GLU A 489 -8.14 20.80 17.60
N ILE A 490 -7.05 20.84 18.39
CA ILE A 490 -5.80 21.49 17.99
C ILE A 490 -5.23 20.84 16.72
N LEU A 491 -5.22 19.51 16.66
CA LEU A 491 -4.71 18.73 15.53
C LEU A 491 -5.53 18.99 14.26
N ILE A 492 -6.85 18.87 14.33
CA ILE A 492 -7.77 19.13 13.22
C ILE A 492 -7.59 20.56 12.72
N TYR A 493 -7.62 21.55 13.61
CA TYR A 493 -7.58 22.94 13.19
C TYR A 493 -6.23 23.33 12.56
N THR A 494 -5.13 22.75 13.06
CA THR A 494 -3.79 23.04 12.57
C THR A 494 -3.51 22.42 11.19
N GLU A 495 -3.90 21.15 11.00
CA GLU A 495 -3.63 20.38 9.77
C GLU A 495 -4.74 20.56 8.72
N ASN A 496 -6.00 20.47 9.11
CA ASN A 496 -7.15 20.58 8.22
C ASN A 496 -8.43 21.07 8.93
N HIS A 497 -8.58 22.39 9.11
CA HIS A 497 -9.77 23.01 9.73
C HIS A 497 -11.13 22.68 9.06
N ARG A 498 -11.14 22.11 7.84
CA ARG A 498 -12.35 21.65 7.15
C ARG A 498 -12.49 20.13 7.11
N PHE A 499 -11.70 19.39 7.89
CA PHE A 499 -11.69 17.93 7.90
C PHE A 499 -13.10 17.32 8.04
N LYS A 500 -13.93 17.86 8.94
CA LYS A 500 -15.32 17.38 9.17
C LYS A 500 -16.31 17.79 8.09
N ARG A 501 -15.96 18.75 7.21
CA ARG A 501 -16.85 19.31 6.18
C ARG A 501 -16.48 18.86 4.76
N VAL A 502 -15.32 18.21 4.59
CA VAL A 502 -14.74 17.86 3.29
C VAL A 502 -14.41 16.37 3.30
N PHE A 503 -14.87 15.63 2.29
CA PHE A 503 -14.72 14.18 2.23
C PHE A 503 -13.24 13.74 2.15
N VAL A 504 -12.48 14.14 1.13
CA VAL A 504 -11.04 13.78 1.03
C VAL A 504 -10.11 14.94 0.61
N ILE A 505 -10.55 15.80 -0.31
CA ILE A 505 -9.76 16.95 -0.82
C ILE A 505 -10.53 18.24 -0.62
N ASP A 506 -9.86 19.24 -0.05
CA ASP A 506 -10.35 20.61 -0.09
C ASP A 506 -10.02 21.23 -1.46
N TYR A 507 -10.95 21.04 -2.41
CA TYR A 507 -10.81 21.50 -3.79
C TYR A 507 -10.69 23.02 -3.86
N PHE A 508 -11.42 23.74 -2.99
CA PHE A 508 -11.34 25.20 -2.92
C PHE A 508 -9.96 25.67 -2.45
N ARG A 509 -9.38 25.03 -1.42
CA ARG A 509 -8.01 25.31 -0.98
C ARG A 509 -6.98 24.96 -2.05
N THR A 510 -7.13 23.81 -2.70
CA THR A 510 -6.23 23.36 -3.76
C THR A 510 -6.24 24.31 -4.96
N LEU A 511 -7.42 24.71 -5.43
CA LEU A 511 -7.58 25.68 -6.52
C LEU A 511 -7.10 27.07 -6.14
N ARG A 512 -7.40 27.54 -4.92
CA ARG A 512 -6.90 28.83 -4.40
C ARG A 512 -5.38 28.86 -4.32
N GLU A 513 -4.75 27.79 -3.84
CA GLU A 513 -3.29 27.71 -3.76
C GLU A 513 -2.63 27.57 -5.15
N MET A 514 -3.27 26.88 -6.10
CA MET A 514 -2.84 26.88 -7.50
C MET A 514 -2.96 28.27 -8.12
N PHE A 515 -4.05 29.00 -7.83
CA PHE A 515 -4.26 30.37 -8.27
C PHE A 515 -3.21 31.30 -7.67
N ASP A 516 -2.93 31.21 -6.37
CA ASP A 516 -1.88 32.01 -5.71
C ASP A 516 -0.48 31.68 -6.21
N ARG A 517 -0.21 30.44 -6.63
CA ARG A 517 1.05 30.06 -7.30
C ARG A 517 1.20 30.75 -8.65
N VAL A 518 0.14 30.76 -9.47
CA VAL A 518 0.17 31.29 -10.85
C VAL A 518 0.15 32.81 -10.87
N PHE A 519 -0.68 33.43 -10.03
CA PHE A 519 -0.90 34.88 -10.06
C PHE A 519 -0.06 35.65 -9.03
N HIS A 520 0.26 35.06 -7.87
CA HIS A 520 0.97 35.74 -6.78
C HIS A 520 2.41 35.25 -6.55
N LYS A 521 2.93 34.30 -7.36
CA LYS A 521 4.29 33.72 -7.26
C LYS A 521 4.66 33.22 -5.83
N ARG A 522 3.69 32.79 -5.02
CA ARG A 522 3.94 32.27 -3.66
C ARG A 522 4.18 30.76 -3.65
N ILE A 523 5.02 30.29 -2.72
CA ILE A 523 5.26 28.85 -2.49
C ILE A 523 3.98 28.25 -1.85
N PRO A 524 3.41 27.13 -2.37
CA PRO A 524 2.18 26.53 -1.86
C PRO A 524 2.30 26.05 -0.39
N LYS A 525 1.22 26.15 0.38
CA LYS A 525 1.12 25.67 1.77
C LYS A 525 0.45 24.29 1.77
N GLY A 526 1.22 23.23 1.54
CA GLY A 526 0.81 21.80 1.52
C GLY A 526 -0.69 21.50 1.62
N THR A 527 -1.34 21.18 0.49
CA THR A 527 -2.81 21.03 0.34
C THR A 527 -3.41 19.70 0.80
N SER A 528 -2.63 18.81 1.43
CA SER A 528 -3.06 17.43 1.71
C SER A 528 -3.86 17.31 3.01
N GLY A 529 -5.05 16.71 2.95
CA GLY A 529 -5.88 16.46 4.14
C GLY A 529 -5.37 15.28 4.99
N ILE A 530 -5.82 15.20 6.26
CA ILE A 530 -5.45 14.16 7.24
C ILE A 530 -5.59 12.74 6.65
N THR A 531 -6.72 12.41 6.02
CA THR A 531 -6.94 11.08 5.41
C THR A 531 -5.93 10.77 4.28
N GLN A 532 -5.52 11.78 3.51
CA GLN A 532 -4.49 11.60 2.47
C GLN A 532 -3.10 11.40 3.08
N GLN A 533 -2.81 12.09 4.17
CA GLN A 533 -1.56 11.91 4.88
C GLN A 533 -1.50 10.53 5.56
N LEU A 534 -2.61 10.04 6.10
CA LEU A 534 -2.77 8.68 6.62
C LEU A 534 -2.54 7.63 5.52
N ALA A 535 -3.23 7.76 4.38
CA ALA A 535 -3.05 6.90 3.21
C ALA A 535 -1.59 6.85 2.72
N ARG A 536 -0.93 8.00 2.72
CA ARG A 536 0.49 8.13 2.36
C ARG A 536 1.40 7.40 3.35
N GLY A 537 1.16 7.56 4.66
CA GLY A 537 2.05 7.07 5.72
C GLY A 537 1.89 5.58 6.02
N VAL A 538 0.69 5.02 5.86
CA VAL A 538 0.40 3.63 6.25
C VAL A 538 0.44 2.67 5.07
N ILE A 539 0.06 3.09 3.87
CA ILE A 539 -0.24 2.17 2.76
C ILE A 539 0.76 2.26 1.61
N LEU A 540 1.28 3.45 1.29
CA LEU A 540 2.00 3.68 0.03
C LEU A 540 3.52 3.49 0.06
N ASP A 541 4.16 3.39 1.23
CA ASP A 541 5.59 3.07 1.50
C ASP A 541 6.70 3.71 0.61
N ASN A 542 6.37 4.63 -0.31
CA ASN A 542 7.26 5.15 -1.34
C ASN A 542 7.43 6.68 -1.29
N TYR A 543 8.69 7.12 -1.40
CA TYR A 543 9.14 8.51 -1.31
C TYR A 543 9.06 9.30 -2.64
N GLU A 544 8.60 8.71 -3.74
CA GLU A 544 8.58 9.37 -5.05
C GLU A 544 7.61 10.56 -5.12
N ARG A 545 8.15 11.76 -5.36
CA ARG A 545 7.34 12.98 -5.54
C ARG A 545 6.80 13.11 -6.96
N ASN A 546 5.97 12.17 -7.41
CA ASN A 546 5.29 12.23 -8.72
C ASN A 546 3.76 12.45 -8.58
N LEU A 547 3.14 12.97 -9.65
CA LEU A 547 1.69 13.23 -9.69
C LEU A 547 0.87 11.94 -9.50
N LEU A 548 1.41 10.82 -10.00
CA LEU A 548 0.81 9.49 -9.88
C LEU A 548 0.66 9.05 -8.41
N ARG A 549 1.66 9.26 -7.57
CA ARG A 549 1.55 9.00 -6.12
C ARG A 549 0.40 9.80 -5.52
N LYS A 550 0.22 11.06 -5.92
CA LYS A 550 -0.84 11.91 -5.37
C LYS A 550 -2.24 11.42 -5.77
N VAL A 551 -2.37 10.82 -6.95
CA VAL A 551 -3.59 10.11 -7.38
C VAL A 551 -3.82 8.86 -6.53
N LYS A 552 -2.78 8.06 -6.28
CA LYS A 552 -2.87 6.88 -5.41
C LYS A 552 -3.29 7.25 -3.97
N GLU A 553 -2.69 8.30 -3.40
CA GLU A 553 -3.06 8.84 -2.08
C GLU A 553 -4.55 9.22 -2.02
N LEU A 554 -5.05 9.88 -3.07
CA LEU A 554 -6.44 10.27 -3.17
C LEU A 554 -7.35 9.04 -3.21
N LEU A 555 -7.06 8.07 -4.07
CA LEU A 555 -7.88 6.87 -4.21
C LEU A 555 -7.97 6.07 -2.89
N ILE A 556 -6.83 5.82 -2.26
CA ILE A 556 -6.74 5.11 -0.98
C ILE A 556 -7.47 5.89 0.13
N ALA A 557 -7.23 7.20 0.23
CA ALA A 557 -7.90 8.04 1.23
C ALA A 557 -9.43 8.08 1.05
N THR A 558 -9.90 7.92 -0.17
CA THR A 558 -11.33 7.84 -0.49
C THR A 558 -11.93 6.51 -0.04
N GLY A 559 -11.22 5.40 -0.23
CA GLY A 559 -11.59 4.10 0.33
C GLY A 559 -11.62 4.11 1.86
N LEU A 560 -10.57 4.68 2.50
CA LEU A 560 -10.51 4.81 3.97
C LEU A 560 -11.66 5.66 4.52
N ARG A 561 -12.00 6.79 3.89
CA ARG A 561 -13.10 7.66 4.34
C ARG A 561 -14.48 7.03 4.19
N LYS A 562 -14.64 6.08 3.27
CA LYS A 562 -15.88 5.32 3.13
C LYS A 562 -16.01 4.22 4.18
N LYS A 563 -14.88 3.68 4.64
CA LYS A 563 -14.80 2.54 5.56
C LYS A 563 -14.82 2.95 7.03
N TYR A 564 -14.18 4.06 7.39
CA TYR A 564 -14.01 4.51 8.78
C TYR A 564 -14.64 5.87 9.02
N THR A 565 -15.05 6.10 10.27
CA THR A 565 -15.59 7.37 10.76
C THR A 565 -14.53 8.46 10.85
N ASP A 566 -14.96 9.72 10.95
CA ASP A 566 -14.06 10.87 11.08
C ASP A 566 -13.18 10.75 12.34
N GLU A 567 -13.77 10.29 13.45
CA GLU A 567 -13.12 10.06 14.73
C GLU A 567 -12.05 8.97 14.62
N GLU A 568 -12.38 7.81 14.04
CA GLU A 568 -11.44 6.71 13.83
C GLU A 568 -10.27 7.14 12.93
N LEU A 569 -10.53 7.92 11.87
CA LEU A 569 -9.48 8.39 10.96
C LEU A 569 -8.51 9.37 11.62
N ILE A 570 -8.99 10.24 12.50
CA ILE A 570 -8.13 11.14 13.29
C ILE A 570 -7.30 10.32 14.28
N GLU A 571 -7.89 9.30 14.89
CA GLU A 571 -7.24 8.41 15.82
C GLU A 571 -6.13 7.58 15.14
N PHE A 572 -6.45 6.91 14.03
CA PHE A 572 -5.48 6.22 13.18
C PHE A 572 -4.34 7.13 12.71
N TYR A 573 -4.67 8.36 12.33
CA TYR A 573 -3.66 9.35 11.97
C TYR A 573 -2.76 9.66 13.16
N ALA A 574 -3.35 9.92 14.32
CA ALA A 574 -2.61 10.23 15.54
C ALA A 574 -1.72 9.08 16.02
N TYR A 575 -2.02 7.82 15.67
CA TYR A 575 -1.20 6.65 16.02
C TYR A 575 -0.12 6.32 15.00
N SER A 576 -0.27 6.75 13.74
CA SER A 576 0.65 6.40 12.66
C SER A 576 1.66 7.47 12.30
N VAL A 577 1.42 8.74 12.65
CA VAL A 577 2.30 9.85 12.26
C VAL A 577 3.70 9.74 12.84
N PHE A 578 4.71 9.97 12.00
CA PHE A 578 6.09 10.11 12.44
C PHE A 578 6.30 11.45 13.13
N LEU A 579 6.87 11.43 14.34
CA LEU A 579 7.10 12.62 15.17
C LEU A 579 8.57 12.81 15.54
N GLY A 580 9.49 12.25 14.75
CA GLY A 580 10.93 12.40 14.94
C GLY A 580 11.52 11.33 15.85
N ARG A 581 12.84 11.09 15.78
CA ARG A 581 13.56 10.10 16.60
C ARG A 581 12.89 8.70 16.63
N ASP A 582 12.43 8.24 15.46
CA ASP A 582 11.69 6.99 15.27
C ASP A 582 10.40 6.83 16.09
N LEU A 583 9.88 7.92 16.65
CA LEU A 583 8.59 7.94 17.33
C LEU A 583 7.46 7.91 16.30
N LYS A 584 6.55 6.95 16.47
CA LYS A 584 5.30 6.89 15.72
C LYS A 584 4.13 7.09 16.67
N GLY A 585 3.34 8.10 16.37
CA GLY A 585 2.13 8.46 17.10
C GLY A 585 2.36 9.40 18.28
N PHE A 586 1.31 10.16 18.61
CA PHE A 586 1.37 11.24 19.60
C PHE A 586 1.50 10.75 21.04
N HIS A 587 1.03 9.55 21.36
CA HIS A 587 1.18 8.98 22.70
C HIS A 587 2.65 8.71 23.03
N GLN A 588 3.38 8.10 22.11
CA GLN A 588 4.81 7.84 22.27
C GLN A 588 5.61 9.15 22.34
N ALA A 589 5.28 10.12 21.50
CA ALA A 589 5.93 11.43 21.48
C ALA A 589 5.67 12.26 22.74
N ALA A 590 4.47 12.18 23.33
CA ALA A 590 4.13 12.87 24.57
C ALA A 590 5.03 12.43 25.73
N TYR A 591 5.21 11.11 25.87
CA TYR A 591 6.08 10.54 26.88
C TYR A 591 7.54 10.92 26.63
N GLU A 592 8.02 10.82 25.40
CA GLU A 592 9.41 11.14 25.11
C GLU A 592 9.77 12.62 25.34
N TYR A 593 8.90 13.53 24.89
CA TYR A 593 9.24 14.95 24.89
C TYR A 593 8.89 15.67 26.20
N PHE A 594 7.97 15.11 26.98
CA PHE A 594 7.44 15.76 28.18
C PHE A 594 7.36 14.87 29.42
N ASN A 595 7.77 13.59 29.32
CA ASN A 595 7.68 12.59 30.38
C ASN A 595 6.26 12.47 30.99
N ARG A 596 5.24 12.55 30.13
CA ARG A 596 3.82 12.56 30.51
C ARG A 596 2.98 11.88 29.45
N SER A 597 1.88 11.25 29.87
CA SER A 597 0.89 10.74 28.92
C SER A 597 0.25 11.90 28.14
N LEU A 598 -0.23 11.61 26.92
CA LEU A 598 -0.94 12.60 26.09
C LEU A 598 -2.12 13.27 26.82
N ASN A 599 -2.81 12.53 27.70
CA ASN A 599 -3.94 13.01 28.51
C ASN A 599 -3.51 13.91 29.68
N GLN A 600 -2.24 13.88 30.07
CA GLN A 600 -1.66 14.70 31.15
C GLN A 600 -0.91 15.93 30.62
N LEU A 601 -0.86 16.12 29.31
CA LEU A 601 -0.22 17.29 28.72
C LEU A 601 -1.05 18.55 28.96
N THR A 602 -0.33 19.65 29.19
CA THR A 602 -0.94 20.99 29.15
C THR A 602 -1.27 21.36 27.71
N THR A 603 -2.21 22.30 27.50
CA THR A 603 -2.57 22.80 26.16
C THR A 603 -1.34 23.30 25.39
N LYS A 604 -0.39 23.94 26.09
CA LYS A 604 0.90 24.37 25.50
C LYS A 604 1.70 23.20 24.93
N GLN A 605 1.83 22.12 25.70
CA GLN A 605 2.56 20.93 25.28
C GLN A 605 1.85 20.19 24.13
N MET A 606 0.51 20.18 24.13
CA MET A 606 -0.29 19.67 23.00
C MET A 606 -0.02 20.47 21.72
N VAL A 607 -0.03 21.81 21.79
CA VAL A 607 0.30 22.68 20.66
C VAL A 607 1.72 22.45 20.16
N ALA A 608 2.67 22.23 21.07
CA ALA A 608 4.06 21.90 20.72
C ALA A 608 4.17 20.58 19.94
N LEU A 609 3.47 19.53 20.34
CA LEU A 609 3.43 18.26 19.59
C LEU A 609 2.86 18.42 18.19
N VAL A 610 1.78 19.20 18.04
CA VAL A 610 1.18 19.44 16.73
C VAL A 610 2.08 20.35 15.87
N ALA A 611 2.81 21.28 16.50
CA ALA A 611 3.70 22.19 15.80
C ALA A 611 4.86 21.48 15.08
N ILE A 612 5.40 20.39 15.66
CA ILE A 612 6.53 19.65 15.07
C ILE A 612 6.14 18.76 13.88
N LEU A 613 4.87 18.40 13.77
CA LEU A 613 4.34 17.43 12.79
C LEU A 613 4.82 17.62 11.33
N PRO A 614 4.92 18.84 10.76
CA PRO A 614 5.30 19.01 9.35
C PRO A 614 6.73 18.60 9.02
N ALA A 615 7.65 18.74 9.98
CA ALA A 615 9.07 18.44 9.81
C ALA A 615 9.70 18.10 11.17
N PRO A 616 9.36 16.96 11.78
CA PRO A 616 9.64 16.71 13.19
C PRO A 616 11.12 16.85 13.54
N ASN A 617 12.01 16.14 12.83
CA ASN A 617 13.46 16.21 13.04
C ASN A 617 14.06 17.62 12.84
N THR A 618 13.41 18.48 12.05
CA THR A 618 13.89 19.87 11.87
C THR A 618 13.57 20.72 13.08
N TYR A 619 12.35 20.59 13.62
CA TYR A 619 11.89 21.42 14.73
C TYR A 619 12.48 20.95 16.07
N ILE A 620 12.60 19.63 16.27
CA ILE A 620 13.19 19.07 17.49
C ILE A 620 14.65 19.48 17.66
N ASN A 621 15.41 19.59 16.55
CA ASN A 621 16.83 19.93 16.56
C ASN A 621 17.10 21.44 16.41
N ASN A 622 16.08 22.29 16.32
CA ASN A 622 16.26 23.73 16.10
C ASN A 622 15.18 24.55 16.84
N SER A 623 15.56 25.12 17.98
CA SER A 623 14.69 25.92 18.85
C SER A 623 14.02 27.08 18.12
N ASP A 624 14.76 27.82 17.30
CA ASP A 624 14.27 29.04 16.66
C ASP A 624 13.21 28.72 15.62
N LYS A 625 13.43 27.68 14.81
CA LYS A 625 12.44 27.19 13.84
C LYS A 625 11.21 26.61 14.53
N PHE A 626 11.41 25.93 15.66
CA PHE A 626 10.30 25.42 16.46
C PHE A 626 9.46 26.56 17.05
N GLU A 627 10.07 27.58 17.64
CA GLU A 627 9.38 28.74 18.20
C GLU A 627 8.57 29.49 17.13
N GLN A 628 9.17 29.77 15.96
CA GLN A 628 8.45 30.37 14.84
C GLN A 628 7.24 29.54 14.41
N ARG A 629 7.40 28.21 14.41
CA ARG A 629 6.33 27.28 14.05
C ARG A 629 5.24 27.23 15.12
N TYR A 630 5.61 27.15 16.38
CA TYR A 630 4.70 27.16 17.53
C TYR A 630 3.84 28.43 17.52
N ASN A 631 4.46 29.60 17.39
CA ASN A 631 3.75 30.88 17.31
C ASN A 631 2.82 30.95 16.08
N SER A 632 3.23 30.38 14.94
CA SER A 632 2.35 30.25 13.78
C SER A 632 1.14 29.35 14.04
N VAL A 633 1.24 28.34 14.92
CA VAL A 633 0.10 27.50 15.30
C VAL A 633 -0.81 28.26 16.26
N VAL A 634 -0.25 28.92 17.28
CA VAL A 634 -1.02 29.75 18.23
C VAL A 634 -1.83 30.83 17.50
N ASN A 635 -1.24 31.53 16.53
CA ASN A 635 -1.97 32.53 15.73
C ASN A 635 -3.14 31.92 14.95
N ARG A 636 -3.00 30.69 14.42
CA ARG A 636 -4.11 30.01 13.76
C ARG A 636 -5.21 29.63 14.77
N LEU A 637 -4.83 29.20 15.97
CA LEU A 637 -5.79 28.89 17.02
C LEU A 637 -6.53 30.14 17.49
N ALA A 638 -5.91 31.32 17.49
CA ALA A 638 -6.58 32.58 17.76
C ALA A 638 -7.68 32.87 16.72
N ASP A 639 -7.37 32.64 15.43
CA ASP A 639 -8.33 32.81 14.33
C ASP A 639 -9.48 31.77 14.34
N SER A 640 -9.37 30.72 15.18
CA SER A 640 -10.34 29.62 15.23
C SER A 640 -11.60 29.91 16.04
N GLY A 641 -11.49 30.79 17.05
CA GLY A 641 -12.52 30.97 18.08
C GLY A 641 -12.73 29.78 19.02
N ILE A 642 -11.88 28.73 18.96
CA ILE A 642 -11.91 27.57 19.88
C ILE A 642 -11.40 27.96 21.26
N PHE A 643 -10.38 28.83 21.30
CA PHE A 643 -9.75 29.31 22.52
C PHE A 643 -10.11 30.78 22.75
N THR A 644 -10.28 31.15 24.02
CA THR A 644 -10.48 32.54 24.43
C THR A 644 -9.19 33.36 24.26
N ASP A 645 -9.32 34.69 24.12
CA ASP A 645 -8.15 35.59 24.04
C ASP A 645 -7.21 35.42 25.25
N PHE A 646 -7.76 35.12 26.43
CA PHE A 646 -6.98 34.82 27.62
C PHE A 646 -6.15 33.55 27.49
N GLU A 647 -6.70 32.47 26.94
CA GLU A 647 -5.99 31.21 26.69
C GLU A 647 -4.93 31.38 25.60
N ILE A 648 -5.22 32.12 24.52
CA ILE A 648 -4.24 32.43 23.47
C ILE A 648 -3.06 33.22 24.02
N ASN A 649 -3.32 34.23 24.85
CA ASN A 649 -2.26 35.00 25.51
C ASN A 649 -1.42 34.11 26.44
N GLN A 650 -2.04 33.16 27.15
CA GLN A 650 -1.30 32.18 27.94
C GLN A 650 -0.43 31.27 27.08
N LEU A 651 -0.93 30.79 25.93
CA LEU A 651 -0.17 29.95 24.99
C LEU A 651 1.06 30.67 24.44
N ALA A 652 0.96 31.98 24.18
CA ALA A 652 2.04 32.81 23.64
C ALA A 652 3.09 33.24 24.69
N ALA A 653 2.74 33.27 25.98
CA ALA A 653 3.60 33.83 27.03
C ALA A 653 4.85 32.99 27.36
N GLN A 654 4.80 31.67 27.20
CA GLN A 654 5.95 30.79 27.45
C GLN A 654 5.82 29.52 26.60
N ILE A 655 6.76 29.32 25.69
CA ILE A 655 6.84 28.16 24.80
C ILE A 655 7.47 26.99 25.57
N PRO A 656 6.84 25.81 25.59
CA PRO A 656 7.43 24.65 26.27
C PRO A 656 8.66 24.16 25.51
N SER A 657 9.72 23.81 26.25
CA SER A 657 10.87 23.10 25.68
C SER A 657 10.49 21.66 25.35
N ILE A 658 10.87 21.21 24.15
CA ILE A 658 10.85 19.79 23.78
C ILE A 658 12.12 19.18 24.37
N HIS A 659 11.97 18.31 25.37
CA HIS A 659 13.11 17.64 25.96
C HIS A 659 13.49 16.47 25.07
N VAL A 660 14.77 16.42 24.69
CA VAL A 660 15.30 15.36 23.84
C VAL A 660 16.40 14.68 24.62
N SER A 661 16.07 13.59 25.31
CA SER A 661 17.08 12.77 25.98
C SER A 661 17.74 11.83 24.97
N ASN A 662 19.05 11.97 24.80
CA ASN A 662 19.81 11.00 24.01
C ASN A 662 19.82 9.62 24.68
N GLY A 663 19.83 9.56 26.02
CA GLY A 663 19.74 8.31 26.77
C GLY A 663 18.41 7.58 26.54
N ALA A 664 17.27 8.28 26.64
CA ALA A 664 15.95 7.67 26.48
C ALA A 664 15.73 7.12 25.06
N PHE A 665 16.25 7.83 24.05
CA PHE A 665 16.22 7.34 22.67
C PHE A 665 17.06 6.07 22.51
N GLU A 666 18.30 6.06 23.00
CA GLU A 666 19.15 4.86 22.91
C GLU A 666 18.53 3.67 23.65
N GLN A 667 17.99 3.87 24.85
CA GLN A 667 17.27 2.83 25.60
C GLN A 667 16.08 2.27 24.81
N ARG A 668 15.24 3.11 24.19
CA ARG A 668 14.15 2.62 23.33
C ARG A 668 14.64 1.87 22.10
N MET A 669 15.70 2.36 21.48
CA MET A 669 16.29 1.69 20.32
C MET A 669 16.82 0.31 20.71
N THR A 670 17.45 0.21 21.87
CA THR A 670 17.88 -1.06 22.46
C THR A 670 16.69 -2.01 22.70
N MET A 671 15.60 -1.50 23.27
CA MET A 671 14.42 -2.30 23.62
C MET A 671 13.54 -2.66 22.43
N ARG A 672 13.68 -1.95 21.30
CA ARG A 672 12.83 -2.10 20.11
C ARG A 672 12.63 -3.54 19.66
N GLN A 673 13.70 -4.33 19.61
CA GLN A 673 13.62 -5.71 19.14
C GLN A 673 12.81 -6.61 20.08
N ALA A 674 12.91 -6.35 21.39
CA ALA A 674 12.10 -7.00 22.40
C ALA A 674 10.64 -6.51 22.35
N ASP A 675 10.41 -5.21 22.17
CA ASP A 675 9.07 -4.62 22.05
C ASP A 675 8.27 -5.22 20.88
N ILE A 676 8.93 -5.40 19.73
CA ILE A 676 8.32 -6.03 18.55
C ILE A 676 7.93 -7.48 18.88
N TYR A 677 8.82 -8.23 19.49
CA TYR A 677 8.57 -9.63 19.88
C TYR A 677 7.42 -9.75 20.89
N LEU A 678 7.43 -8.92 21.93
CA LEU A 678 6.39 -8.88 22.95
C LEU A 678 5.02 -8.51 22.35
N THR A 679 5.00 -7.51 21.47
CA THR A 679 3.76 -7.09 20.78
C THR A 679 3.22 -8.21 19.89
N GLN A 680 4.08 -8.94 19.18
CA GLN A 680 3.67 -10.08 18.35
C GLN A 680 3.10 -11.23 19.20
N MET A 681 3.69 -11.47 20.38
CA MET A 681 3.30 -12.57 21.25
C MET A 681 2.01 -12.29 22.05
N PHE A 682 1.79 -11.04 22.46
CA PHE A 682 0.74 -10.68 23.41
C PHE A 682 -0.23 -9.60 22.90
N GLY A 683 -0.26 -9.31 21.60
CA GLY A 683 -0.88 -8.14 20.98
C GLY A 683 -2.37 -7.86 21.28
N ASP A 684 -3.09 -8.78 21.92
CA ASP A 684 -4.45 -8.55 22.42
C ASP A 684 -4.50 -7.80 23.76
N ARG A 685 -3.37 -7.72 24.49
CA ARG A 685 -3.28 -7.02 25.77
C ARG A 685 -3.03 -5.53 25.56
N LYS A 686 -3.69 -4.69 26.35
CA LYS A 686 -3.46 -3.22 26.34
C LYS A 686 -2.19 -2.81 27.09
N ILE A 687 -1.81 -3.60 28.10
CA ILE A 687 -0.60 -3.40 28.89
C ILE A 687 0.13 -4.75 28.94
N ILE A 688 1.37 -4.74 28.49
CA ILE A 688 2.33 -5.83 28.68
C ILE A 688 3.25 -5.36 29.79
N GLN A 689 3.08 -5.87 30.99
CA GLN A 689 4.18 -5.82 31.94
C GLN A 689 5.29 -6.73 31.34
N THR A 690 6.58 -6.38 31.43
CA THR A 690 7.78 -7.18 31.10
C THR A 690 8.82 -7.15 32.24
N THR A 691 9.65 -8.20 32.37
CA THR A 691 10.78 -8.23 33.31
C THR A 691 12.06 -7.62 32.73
N LEU A 692 11.98 -7.10 31.49
CA LEU A 692 13.12 -6.49 30.83
C LEU A 692 13.53 -5.20 31.52
N ASP A 693 14.83 -5.03 31.71
CA ASP A 693 15.44 -3.85 32.28
C ASP A 693 16.14 -3.05 31.17
N ALA A 694 15.86 -1.74 31.10
CA ALA A 694 16.36 -0.89 30.02
C ALA A 694 17.87 -0.60 30.13
N ASP A 695 18.41 -0.55 31.34
CA ASP A 695 19.82 -0.25 31.58
C ASP A 695 20.68 -1.50 31.32
N ILE A 696 20.26 -2.66 31.83
CA ILE A 696 20.90 -3.95 31.53
C ILE A 696 20.83 -4.26 30.04
N SER A 697 19.70 -3.99 29.39
CA SER A 697 19.59 -4.15 27.93
C SER A 697 20.55 -3.22 27.19
N SER A 698 20.75 -1.99 27.67
CA SER A 698 21.67 -1.03 27.04
C SER A 698 23.13 -1.47 27.19
N ILE A 699 23.50 -1.98 28.36
CA ILE A 699 24.81 -2.62 28.60
C ILE A 699 24.98 -3.79 27.64
N ALA A 700 24.02 -4.71 27.57
CA ALA A 700 24.07 -5.87 26.68
C ALA A 700 24.24 -5.47 25.20
N ARG A 701 23.53 -4.44 24.72
CA ARG A 701 23.68 -3.95 23.34
C ARG A 701 25.07 -3.37 23.07
N ASN A 702 25.60 -2.57 24.00
CA ASN A 702 26.94 -2.01 23.87
C ASN A 702 28.01 -3.11 23.87
N THR A 703 27.84 -4.12 24.72
CA THR A 703 28.70 -5.32 24.73
C THR A 703 28.63 -6.08 23.41
N LEU A 704 27.43 -6.25 22.83
CA LEU A 704 27.27 -6.89 21.52
C LEU A 704 27.95 -6.08 20.41
N LEU A 705 27.82 -4.75 20.42
CA LEU A 705 28.48 -3.86 19.47
C LEU A 705 30.01 -4.02 19.50
N GLY A 706 30.61 -3.93 20.69
CA GLY A 706 32.05 -4.15 20.86
C GLY A 706 32.48 -5.55 20.40
N MET A 707 31.71 -6.58 20.76
CA MET A 707 31.97 -7.95 20.33
C MET A 707 31.96 -8.11 18.81
N THR A 708 31.00 -7.52 18.10
CA THR A 708 30.93 -7.61 16.63
C THR A 708 32.01 -6.76 15.96
N ASP A 709 32.34 -5.59 16.49
CA ASP A 709 33.38 -4.72 15.93
C ASP A 709 34.75 -5.41 15.98
N ASP A 710 35.05 -6.07 17.11
CA ASP A 710 36.26 -6.87 17.25
C ASP A 710 36.23 -8.11 16.36
N VAL A 711 35.08 -8.77 16.18
CA VAL A 711 34.96 -9.87 15.20
C VAL A 711 35.28 -9.39 13.79
N MET A 712 34.72 -8.25 13.36
CA MET A 712 34.97 -7.68 12.03
C MET A 712 36.44 -7.28 11.86
N SER A 713 37.05 -6.69 12.88
CA SER A 713 38.46 -6.27 12.82
C SER A 713 39.45 -7.45 12.79
N ILE A 714 39.16 -8.52 13.53
CA ILE A 714 40.02 -9.71 13.62
C ILE A 714 39.88 -10.62 12.39
N THR A 715 38.65 -10.78 11.88
CA THR A 715 38.34 -11.75 10.80
C THR A 715 38.23 -11.14 9.41
N GLY A 716 38.05 -9.83 9.31
CA GLY A 716 37.78 -9.11 8.05
C GLY A 716 36.39 -9.34 7.47
N VAL A 717 35.53 -10.06 8.17
CA VAL A 717 34.09 -10.14 7.87
C VAL A 717 33.50 -8.74 8.00
N THR A 718 32.62 -8.34 7.08
CA THR A 718 32.01 -7.00 7.05
C THR A 718 30.55 -6.97 7.52
N ASP A 719 29.99 -8.14 7.84
CA ASP A 719 28.58 -8.34 8.13
C ASP A 719 28.33 -9.17 9.40
N ALA A 720 29.24 -9.06 10.39
CA ALA A 720 29.09 -9.72 11.67
C ALA A 720 27.86 -9.19 12.42
N ASP A 721 27.15 -10.09 13.09
CA ASP A 721 25.97 -9.82 13.89
C ASP A 721 25.86 -10.87 15.00
N GLY A 722 24.92 -10.71 15.93
CA GLY A 722 24.79 -11.63 17.04
C GLY A 722 23.57 -11.36 17.92
N PHE A 723 23.57 -11.99 19.09
CA PHE A 723 22.52 -11.83 20.08
C PHE A 723 23.07 -12.01 21.49
N ILE A 724 22.39 -11.41 22.46
CA ILE A 724 22.61 -11.60 23.90
C ILE A 724 21.25 -11.70 24.60
N LEU A 725 21.06 -12.78 25.33
CA LEU A 725 19.91 -13.02 26.20
C LEU A 725 20.40 -13.11 27.64
N ILE A 726 19.76 -12.36 28.55
CA ILE A 726 20.10 -12.34 29.97
C ILE A 726 18.85 -12.65 30.77
N SER A 727 18.97 -13.57 31.72
CA SER A 727 17.91 -13.97 32.63
C SER A 727 18.41 -13.90 34.07
N HIS A 728 17.54 -13.46 34.96
CA HIS A 728 17.74 -13.44 36.41
C HIS A 728 16.55 -14.15 37.07
N ASN A 729 16.81 -15.19 37.87
CA ASN A 729 15.78 -16.02 38.50
C ASN A 729 14.72 -16.53 37.52
N GLN A 730 15.18 -17.03 36.37
CA GLN A 730 14.36 -17.50 35.24
C GLN A 730 13.48 -16.44 34.57
N LYS A 731 13.62 -15.16 34.95
CA LYS A 731 12.95 -14.02 34.31
C LYS A 731 13.90 -13.40 33.29
N LEU A 732 13.42 -13.20 32.07
CA LEU A 732 14.21 -12.57 31.01
C LEU A 732 14.34 -11.06 31.28
N ILE A 733 15.57 -10.59 31.54
CA ILE A 733 15.85 -9.20 31.87
C ILE A 733 16.51 -8.41 30.74
N ALA A 734 17.11 -9.08 29.75
CA ALA A 734 17.54 -8.43 28.50
C ALA A 734 17.40 -9.36 27.29
N MET A 735 17.01 -8.76 26.15
CA MET A 735 16.93 -9.43 24.84
C MET A 735 17.47 -8.53 23.75
N ILE A 736 18.70 -8.79 23.31
CA ILE A 736 19.34 -8.11 22.19
C ILE A 736 19.51 -9.11 21.06
N GLY A 737 18.93 -8.80 19.91
CA GLY A 737 18.93 -9.68 18.74
C GLY A 737 19.75 -9.19 17.57
N SER A 738 20.26 -7.97 17.57
CA SER A 738 21.23 -7.48 16.59
C SER A 738 21.85 -6.18 17.10
N VAL A 739 23.04 -5.85 16.57
CA VAL A 739 23.69 -4.56 16.81
C VAL A 739 22.91 -3.38 16.23
N ASP A 740 22.23 -3.62 15.11
CA ASP A 740 21.29 -2.69 14.51
C ASP A 740 19.90 -2.90 15.13
N PRO A 741 19.35 -1.90 15.85
CA PRO A 741 17.98 -1.92 16.36
C PRO A 741 16.91 -2.17 15.29
N PHE A 742 17.18 -1.80 14.04
CA PHE A 742 16.29 -2.02 12.90
C PHE A 742 16.59 -3.34 12.16
N GLY A 743 17.68 -4.00 12.54
CA GLY A 743 18.09 -5.28 12.00
C GLY A 743 17.16 -6.41 12.45
N THR A 744 17.30 -7.54 11.76
CA THR A 744 16.62 -8.78 12.11
C THR A 744 16.90 -9.16 13.57
N ASN A 745 15.86 -9.40 14.37
CA ASN A 745 16.04 -9.88 15.73
C ASN A 745 16.48 -11.36 15.72
N GLN A 746 17.80 -11.59 15.74
CA GLN A 746 18.41 -12.92 15.70
C GLN A 746 18.08 -13.75 16.95
N ALA A 747 17.72 -13.12 18.07
CA ALA A 747 17.37 -13.82 19.31
C ALA A 747 16.04 -14.59 19.19
N THR A 748 15.14 -14.16 18.30
CA THR A 748 13.77 -14.69 18.18
C THR A 748 13.48 -15.36 16.83
N GLN A 749 14.43 -15.34 15.90
CA GLN A 749 14.30 -15.95 14.58
C GLN A 749 15.21 -17.15 14.41
N VAL A 750 14.83 -18.07 13.52
CA VAL A 750 15.72 -19.14 13.06
C VAL A 750 16.71 -18.49 12.09
N SER A 751 17.92 -18.23 12.56
CA SER A 751 18.94 -17.49 11.81
C SER A 751 19.99 -18.43 11.19
N VAL A 752 21.08 -17.85 10.66
CA VAL A 752 22.25 -18.63 10.19
C VAL A 752 23.04 -19.24 11.37
N TRP A 753 22.73 -18.82 12.60
CA TRP A 753 23.39 -19.32 13.80
C TRP A 753 22.96 -20.74 14.13
N ALA A 754 23.95 -21.60 14.40
CA ALA A 754 23.73 -22.93 14.96
C ALA A 754 24.42 -23.02 16.34
N PRO A 755 23.78 -23.65 17.34
CA PRO A 755 24.23 -23.63 18.73
C PRO A 755 25.48 -24.48 18.99
N GLY A 756 25.77 -25.44 18.11
CA GLY A 756 26.88 -26.36 18.26
C GLY A 756 26.88 -27.05 19.63
N SER A 757 28.04 -27.05 20.29
CA SER A 757 28.26 -27.75 21.56
C SER A 757 27.50 -27.20 22.78
N VAL A 758 26.78 -26.07 22.67
CA VAL A 758 25.92 -25.56 23.77
C VAL A 758 24.78 -26.53 24.11
N LEU A 759 24.37 -27.40 23.18
CA LEU A 759 23.28 -28.38 23.39
C LEU A 759 23.69 -29.63 24.17
N LYS A 760 24.99 -29.93 24.27
CA LYS A 760 25.49 -31.18 24.87
C LYS A 760 25.02 -31.44 26.32
N PRO A 761 24.86 -30.42 27.19
CA PRO A 761 24.28 -30.64 28.51
C PRO A 761 22.93 -31.39 28.48
N LEU A 762 22.10 -31.18 27.46
CA LEU A 762 20.78 -31.82 27.36
C LEU A 762 20.88 -33.34 27.23
N ILE A 763 21.75 -33.84 26.35
CA ILE A 763 21.91 -35.29 26.16
C ILE A 763 22.65 -35.95 27.32
N TYR A 764 23.61 -35.26 27.94
CA TYR A 764 24.20 -35.75 29.18
C TYR A 764 23.19 -35.79 30.32
N SER A 765 22.28 -34.81 30.41
CA SER A 765 21.21 -34.82 31.43
C SER A 765 20.32 -36.06 31.29
N GLU A 766 19.95 -36.43 30.06
CA GLU A 766 19.17 -37.66 29.83
C GLU A 766 20.00 -38.93 30.09
N PHE A 767 21.29 -38.92 29.75
CA PHE A 767 22.18 -40.04 30.06
C PHE A 767 22.28 -40.31 31.56
N LEU A 768 22.40 -39.25 32.37
CA LEU A 768 22.39 -39.34 33.84
C LEU A 768 21.01 -39.80 34.36
N ASN A 769 19.92 -39.35 33.74
CA ASN A 769 18.55 -39.75 34.07
C ASN A 769 18.31 -41.27 33.96
N GLN A 770 19.11 -41.98 33.15
CA GLN A 770 19.07 -43.45 33.04
C GLN A 770 19.88 -44.18 34.13
N GLY A 771 20.32 -43.48 35.18
CA GLY A 771 21.09 -44.05 36.29
C GLY A 771 22.61 -44.02 36.11
N ASN A 772 23.12 -43.33 35.07
CA ASN A 772 24.55 -43.06 34.93
C ASN A 772 24.99 -41.90 35.82
N THR A 773 26.29 -41.75 36.04
CA THR A 773 26.87 -40.67 36.84
C THR A 773 27.88 -39.86 36.03
N LEU A 774 28.28 -38.69 36.53
CA LEU A 774 29.38 -37.92 35.95
C LEU A 774 30.71 -38.69 35.88
N TYR A 775 30.87 -39.75 36.67
CA TYR A 775 32.06 -40.59 36.71
C TYR A 775 31.98 -41.81 35.78
N THR A 776 30.83 -42.05 35.13
CA THR A 776 30.69 -43.10 34.12
C THR A 776 31.70 -42.89 33.00
N LYS A 777 32.41 -43.95 32.62
CA LYS A 777 33.42 -43.92 31.55
C LYS A 777 32.76 -44.01 30.17
N VAL A 778 33.20 -43.14 29.26
CA VAL A 778 32.71 -43.02 27.88
C VAL A 778 33.89 -42.99 26.90
N PRO A 779 33.76 -43.61 25.72
CA PRO A 779 34.85 -43.71 24.74
C PRO A 779 35.13 -42.35 24.08
N VAL A 780 36.41 -42.09 23.76
CA VAL A 780 36.85 -40.81 23.17
C VAL A 780 37.57 -40.94 21.83
N GLN A 781 37.91 -42.14 21.40
CA GLN A 781 38.66 -42.34 20.16
C GLN A 781 37.78 -42.12 18.93
N PRO A 782 38.29 -41.51 17.84
CA PRO A 782 37.52 -41.28 16.61
C PRO A 782 36.87 -42.57 16.09
N ARG A 783 35.59 -42.48 15.74
CA ARG A 783 34.78 -43.65 15.37
C ARG A 783 33.81 -43.33 14.24
N ILE A 784 33.45 -44.36 13.50
CA ILE A 784 32.41 -44.32 12.48
C ILE A 784 31.14 -44.94 13.06
N PHE A 785 30.05 -44.17 13.03
CA PHE A 785 28.72 -44.61 13.42
C PHE A 785 27.88 -44.93 12.19
N ALA A 786 27.16 -46.06 12.22
CA ALA A 786 26.20 -46.39 11.17
C ALA A 786 24.93 -45.53 11.36
N THR A 787 24.41 -44.96 10.28
CA THR A 787 23.16 -44.17 10.31
C THR A 787 22.11 -44.79 9.38
N GLU A 788 20.83 -44.73 9.77
CA GLU A 788 19.72 -45.35 9.04
C GLU A 788 19.50 -44.80 7.61
N ARG A 789 20.06 -43.62 7.28
CA ARG A 789 19.95 -42.95 5.97
C ARG A 789 21.22 -43.09 5.10
N ASN A 790 21.76 -44.30 4.96
CA ASN A 790 22.85 -44.63 4.02
C ASN A 790 24.11 -43.74 4.16
N GLY A 791 24.63 -43.58 5.38
CA GLY A 791 25.89 -42.89 5.61
C GLY A 791 26.68 -43.43 6.81
N ASN A 792 27.99 -43.58 6.61
CA ASN A 792 28.97 -43.75 7.69
C ASN A 792 29.27 -42.36 8.27
N TRP A 793 28.86 -42.09 9.50
CA TRP A 793 29.12 -40.82 10.17
C TRP A 793 30.45 -40.89 10.91
N HIS A 794 31.48 -40.23 10.37
CA HIS A 794 32.79 -40.12 11.00
C HIS A 794 32.77 -38.99 12.05
N VAL A 795 33.14 -39.32 13.29
CA VAL A 795 33.15 -38.36 14.40
C VAL A 795 34.53 -38.31 15.02
N GLU A 796 35.02 -37.08 15.20
CA GLU A 796 36.29 -36.76 15.83
C GLU A 796 36.12 -35.65 16.87
N ASN A 797 37.00 -35.63 17.87
CA ASN A 797 37.06 -34.56 18.87
C ASN A 797 37.83 -33.35 18.34
N SER A 798 37.42 -32.16 18.74
CA SER A 798 38.14 -30.93 18.41
C SER A 798 39.49 -30.83 19.15
N GLN A 799 39.60 -31.40 20.35
CA GLN A 799 40.89 -31.59 21.00
C GLN A 799 41.60 -32.82 20.43
N VAL A 800 42.90 -32.68 20.19
CA VAL A 800 43.78 -33.81 19.90
C VAL A 800 44.09 -34.51 21.22
N LEU A 801 43.52 -35.71 21.39
CA LEU A 801 43.81 -36.59 22.53
C LEU A 801 44.87 -37.61 22.13
N SER A 802 45.67 -38.07 23.10
CA SER A 802 46.60 -39.19 22.87
C SER A 802 45.82 -40.45 22.47
N GLN A 803 46.38 -41.26 21.57
CA GLN A 803 45.81 -42.54 21.16
C GLN A 803 45.70 -43.54 22.33
N ASP A 804 46.48 -43.33 23.41
CA ASP A 804 46.45 -44.18 24.60
C ASP A 804 45.22 -43.96 25.49
N ILE A 805 44.55 -42.80 25.36
CA ILE A 805 43.37 -42.46 26.18
C ILE A 805 42.12 -43.05 25.50
N LYS A 806 41.67 -44.22 25.95
CA LYS A 806 40.52 -44.90 25.33
C LYS A 806 39.19 -44.33 25.81
N ASP A 807 39.11 -43.99 27.08
CA ASP A 807 37.92 -43.56 27.78
C ASP A 807 38.20 -42.40 28.75
N VAL A 808 37.19 -41.57 28.95
CA VAL A 808 37.19 -40.49 29.95
C VAL A 808 35.87 -40.53 30.72
N THR A 809 35.80 -39.85 31.84
CA THR A 809 34.54 -39.69 32.59
C THR A 809 33.60 -38.75 31.84
N VAL A 810 32.28 -38.88 32.05
CA VAL A 810 31.29 -37.91 31.54
C VAL A 810 31.63 -36.48 31.97
N LEU A 811 32.16 -36.30 33.19
CA LEU A 811 32.65 -35.02 33.70
C LEU A 811 33.74 -34.42 32.82
N GLU A 812 34.79 -35.20 32.50
CA GLU A 812 35.89 -34.79 31.63
C GLU A 812 35.40 -34.53 30.19
N ALA A 813 34.46 -35.35 29.70
CA ALA A 813 33.89 -35.21 28.37
C ALA A 813 33.04 -33.94 28.24
N LEU A 814 32.26 -33.59 29.26
CA LEU A 814 31.44 -32.37 29.30
C LEU A 814 32.30 -31.13 29.45
N SER A 815 33.25 -31.13 30.40
CA SER A 815 34.16 -29.99 30.67
C SER A 815 35.07 -29.67 29.49
N SER A 816 35.54 -30.70 28.80
CA SER A 816 36.35 -30.57 27.58
C SER A 816 35.49 -30.51 26.32
N SER A 817 34.16 -30.57 26.40
CA SER A 817 33.26 -30.48 25.24
C SER A 817 33.57 -31.50 24.12
N LEU A 818 33.89 -32.75 24.46
CA LEU A 818 34.22 -33.79 23.49
C LEU A 818 33.01 -34.18 22.61
N ASN A 819 33.26 -34.55 21.35
CA ASN A 819 32.21 -34.90 20.37
C ASN A 819 31.91 -36.40 20.36
N VAL A 820 32.95 -37.25 20.42
CA VAL A 820 32.82 -38.71 20.32
C VAL A 820 31.92 -39.29 21.43
N PRO A 821 32.07 -38.91 22.72
CA PRO A 821 31.15 -39.38 23.76
C PRO A 821 29.68 -39.04 23.51
N VAL A 822 29.42 -37.85 22.97
CA VAL A 822 28.05 -37.42 22.64
C VAL A 822 27.49 -38.26 21.50
N ALA A 823 28.29 -38.55 20.48
CA ALA A 823 27.88 -39.41 19.38
C ALA A 823 27.58 -40.85 19.85
N GLU A 824 28.39 -41.39 20.76
CA GLU A 824 28.17 -42.71 21.36
C GLU A 824 26.86 -42.76 22.16
N ILE A 825 26.58 -41.72 22.96
CA ILE A 825 25.32 -41.62 23.71
C ILE A 825 24.14 -41.43 22.75
N ALA A 826 24.30 -40.64 21.68
CA ALA A 826 23.24 -40.33 20.72
C ALA A 826 22.79 -41.52 19.87
N VAL A 827 23.62 -42.54 19.66
CA VAL A 827 23.21 -43.79 18.98
C VAL A 827 22.50 -44.79 19.91
N SER A 828 22.38 -44.47 21.19
CA SER A 828 21.67 -45.28 22.19
C SER A 828 20.20 -44.84 22.38
N PRO A 829 19.38 -45.60 23.12
CA PRO A 829 18.00 -45.21 23.46
C PRO A 829 17.86 -43.85 24.19
N VAL A 830 18.94 -43.32 24.77
CA VAL A 830 18.98 -41.97 25.37
C VAL A 830 18.46 -40.90 24.41
N SER A 831 18.76 -41.04 23.11
CA SER A 831 18.36 -40.05 22.11
C SER A 831 16.84 -40.00 21.91
N SER A 832 16.15 -41.16 21.91
CA SER A 832 14.70 -41.22 21.73
C SER A 832 13.96 -40.76 22.98
N GLU A 833 14.47 -41.09 24.16
CA GLU A 833 13.93 -40.60 25.44
C GLU A 833 14.06 -39.08 25.55
N LEU A 834 15.21 -38.51 25.19
CA LEU A 834 15.37 -37.05 25.16
C LEU A 834 14.42 -36.39 24.14
N ARG A 835 14.26 -36.98 22.94
CA ARG A 835 13.30 -36.49 21.93
C ARG A 835 11.87 -36.48 22.48
N ASN A 836 11.46 -37.55 23.15
CA ASN A 836 10.14 -37.65 23.77
C ASN A 836 9.98 -36.65 24.91
N LYS A 837 10.97 -36.51 25.78
CA LYS A 837 10.93 -35.55 26.89
C LYS A 837 10.82 -34.09 26.42
N LEU A 838 11.46 -33.77 25.30
CA LEU A 838 11.41 -32.44 24.67
C LEU A 838 10.20 -32.24 23.72
N SER A 839 9.37 -33.26 23.46
CA SER A 839 8.23 -33.16 22.54
C SER A 839 7.22 -32.09 22.97
N ASP A 840 7.16 -31.82 24.26
CA ASP A 840 6.24 -30.90 24.89
C ASP A 840 6.94 -29.59 25.31
N THR A 841 8.02 -29.23 24.60
CA THR A 841 8.84 -28.02 24.83
C THR A 841 9.03 -27.23 23.54
N VAL A 842 9.69 -26.07 23.62
CA VAL A 842 9.91 -25.18 22.46
C VAL A 842 10.89 -25.79 21.46
N LEU A 843 11.64 -26.82 21.87
CA LEU A 843 12.56 -27.58 21.03
C LEU A 843 11.92 -28.83 20.39
N ARG A 844 10.59 -28.94 20.40
CA ARG A 844 9.87 -30.03 19.73
C ARG A 844 10.32 -30.15 18.27
N GLY A 845 10.78 -31.35 17.88
CA GLY A 845 11.19 -31.65 16.51
C GLY A 845 12.53 -31.05 16.08
N TYR A 846 13.28 -30.41 16.97
CA TYR A 846 14.64 -29.93 16.67
C TYR A 846 15.60 -31.10 16.43
N PHE A 847 15.60 -32.06 17.37
CA PHE A 847 16.35 -33.31 17.27
C PHE A 847 15.58 -34.30 16.39
N ASP A 848 16.22 -34.80 15.35
CA ASP A 848 15.69 -35.86 14.49
C ASP A 848 16.38 -37.20 14.81
N ASP A 849 16.01 -38.25 14.08
CA ASP A 849 16.62 -39.58 14.23
C ASP A 849 18.08 -39.63 13.76
N ASN A 850 18.64 -38.52 13.23
CA ASN A 850 20.06 -38.42 12.94
C ASN A 850 20.84 -38.05 14.21
N PRO A 851 21.73 -38.94 14.70
CA PRO A 851 22.55 -38.68 15.90
C PRO A 851 23.42 -37.42 15.80
N ALA A 852 23.74 -36.96 14.58
CA ALA A 852 24.49 -35.73 14.37
C ALA A 852 23.76 -34.47 14.87
N SER A 853 22.42 -34.51 15.01
CA SER A 853 21.64 -33.38 15.52
C SER A 853 22.03 -32.98 16.95
N PHE A 854 22.51 -33.93 17.77
CA PHE A 854 22.96 -33.70 19.14
C PHE A 854 24.30 -32.96 19.24
N LEU A 855 25.05 -32.83 18.14
CA LEU A 855 26.22 -31.95 18.06
C LEU A 855 25.87 -30.50 17.66
N GLY A 856 24.58 -30.21 17.43
CA GLY A 856 24.06 -28.86 17.13
C GLY A 856 24.41 -28.28 15.74
N PRO A 857 24.36 -29.04 14.63
CA PRO A 857 24.63 -28.51 13.29
C PRO A 857 23.47 -27.67 12.71
N LYS A 858 22.26 -27.78 13.29
CA LYS A 858 21.05 -27.11 12.81
C LYS A 858 20.84 -25.77 13.51
N ALA A 859 20.37 -24.78 12.76
CA ALA A 859 19.94 -23.51 13.34
C ALA A 859 18.75 -23.68 14.29
N VAL A 860 18.71 -22.86 15.34
CA VAL A 860 17.62 -22.81 16.33
C VAL A 860 17.38 -21.36 16.73
N ARG A 861 16.15 -21.03 17.17
CA ARG A 861 15.90 -19.73 17.80
C ARG A 861 16.66 -19.67 19.12
N PRO A 862 17.53 -18.67 19.35
CA PRO A 862 18.26 -18.55 20.61
C PRO A 862 17.36 -18.53 21.84
N ILE A 863 16.22 -17.83 21.77
CA ILE A 863 15.26 -17.77 22.89
C ILE A 863 14.67 -19.14 23.25
N ASP A 864 14.45 -20.03 22.27
CA ASP A 864 13.93 -21.38 22.53
C ASP A 864 14.96 -22.25 23.23
N LEU A 865 16.21 -22.17 22.77
CA LEU A 865 17.31 -22.87 23.42
C LEU A 865 17.51 -22.36 24.84
N PHE A 866 17.54 -21.03 25.02
CA PHE A 866 17.73 -20.40 26.32
C PHE A 866 16.66 -20.82 27.32
N HIS A 867 15.41 -20.91 26.87
CA HIS A 867 14.30 -21.39 27.69
C HIS A 867 14.51 -22.82 28.22
N VAL A 868 15.03 -23.74 27.40
CA VAL A 868 15.30 -25.12 27.87
C VAL A 868 16.54 -25.17 28.76
N LEU A 869 17.55 -24.33 28.49
CA LEU A 869 18.74 -24.20 29.34
C LEU A 869 18.42 -23.63 30.74
N HIS A 870 17.29 -22.94 30.91
CA HIS A 870 16.83 -22.50 32.24
C HIS A 870 16.60 -23.64 33.23
N ALA A 871 16.44 -24.89 32.79
CA ALA A 871 16.35 -25.99 33.74
C ALA A 871 17.69 -26.29 34.45
N PHE A 872 18.80 -25.69 34.01
CA PHE A 872 20.07 -25.67 34.73
C PHE A 872 20.23 -24.41 35.61
N VAL A 873 19.16 -23.63 35.77
CA VAL A 873 19.08 -22.43 36.60
C VAL A 873 18.06 -22.69 37.72
N PRO A 874 18.31 -22.27 38.97
CA PRO A 874 17.36 -22.44 40.07
C PRO A 874 15.94 -21.91 39.77
N PRO A 875 14.84 -22.60 40.18
CA PRO A 875 14.81 -23.97 40.71
C PRO A 875 15.29 -25.01 39.68
N LEU A 876 16.34 -25.75 40.06
CA LEU A 876 17.03 -26.69 39.19
C LEU A 876 16.09 -27.80 38.71
N GLY A 877 16.30 -28.23 37.48
CA GLY A 877 15.51 -29.26 36.82
C GLY A 877 14.16 -28.77 36.31
N SER A 878 13.78 -27.50 36.55
CA SER A 878 12.48 -26.96 36.14
C SER A 878 12.62 -25.81 35.17
N ILE A 879 11.74 -25.79 34.16
CA ILE A 879 11.62 -24.68 33.21
C ILE A 879 10.33 -23.90 33.43
N PRO A 880 10.29 -22.60 33.08
CA PRO A 880 9.05 -21.84 33.02
C PRO A 880 8.11 -22.47 31.97
N ASN A 881 6.79 -22.33 32.10
CA ASN A 881 5.88 -22.83 31.05
C ASN A 881 6.00 -21.96 29.76
N GLN A 882 6.01 -22.60 28.58
CA GLN A 882 6.45 -22.05 27.27
C GLN A 882 5.83 -20.69 26.84
N LEU A 883 4.70 -20.28 27.42
CA LEU A 883 3.93 -19.10 27.00
C LEU A 883 3.86 -18.01 28.08
N GLN A 884 4.75 -18.06 29.06
CA GLN A 884 4.73 -17.14 30.18
C GLN A 884 6.05 -16.38 30.30
N MET A 885 6.24 -15.38 29.43
CA MET A 885 6.46 -14.04 29.98
C MET A 885 5.15 -13.58 30.63
N LYS A 886 4.66 -14.33 31.64
CA LYS A 886 3.59 -13.83 32.49
C LYS A 886 4.28 -12.93 33.47
N LEU A 887 3.83 -11.70 33.42
CA LEU A 887 4.17 -10.76 34.44
C LEU A 887 3.21 -10.85 35.59
N ASN A 888 3.82 -10.92 36.77
CA ASN A 888 3.21 -10.92 38.08
C ASN A 888 2.19 -12.02 38.37
N GLN A 889 2.37 -13.23 37.84
CA GLN A 889 1.71 -14.42 38.41
C GLN A 889 2.72 -15.54 38.55
N GLU A 890 2.58 -16.35 39.62
CA GLU A 890 3.35 -17.57 39.82
C GLU A 890 3.38 -18.38 38.51
N THR A 891 4.56 -18.42 37.89
CA THR A 891 4.76 -19.20 36.69
C THR A 891 4.72 -20.66 37.09
N LYS A 892 3.72 -21.39 36.59
CA LYS A 892 3.67 -22.83 36.83
C LYS A 892 4.90 -23.47 36.21
N MET A 893 5.82 -23.91 37.06
CA MET A 893 7.06 -24.56 36.64
C MET A 893 6.76 -25.95 36.10
N LYS A 894 7.41 -26.31 34.99
CA LYS A 894 7.40 -27.67 34.46
C LYS A 894 8.72 -28.33 34.83
N LYS A 895 8.66 -29.39 35.63
CA LYS A 895 9.81 -30.23 35.93
C LYS A 895 10.23 -30.99 34.68
N LEU A 896 11.47 -30.83 34.26
CA LEU A 896 12.08 -31.48 33.11
C LEU A 896 13.12 -32.54 33.54
N TRP A 897 13.92 -32.23 34.55
CA TRP A 897 14.86 -33.15 35.18
C TRP A 897 14.68 -33.18 36.70
N GLU A 898 15.18 -34.23 37.33
CA GLU A 898 15.39 -34.23 38.77
C GLU A 898 16.45 -33.19 39.16
N GLU A 899 16.32 -32.66 40.38
CA GLU A 899 17.15 -31.54 40.85
C GLU A 899 18.64 -31.92 40.93
N ASP A 900 18.92 -33.16 41.34
CA ASP A 900 20.24 -33.76 41.41
C ASP A 900 20.90 -33.87 40.02
N ILE A 901 20.16 -34.32 39.01
CA ILE A 901 20.64 -34.39 37.62
C ILE A 901 21.00 -32.99 37.10
N ALA A 902 20.12 -32.01 37.30
CA ALA A 902 20.38 -30.64 36.87
C ALA A 902 21.59 -30.05 37.61
N ARG A 903 21.73 -30.33 38.91
CA ARG A 903 22.89 -29.92 39.72
C ARG A 903 24.19 -30.55 39.23
N ASP A 904 24.17 -31.84 38.92
CA ASP A 904 25.33 -32.56 38.37
C ASP A 904 25.78 -31.97 37.02
N ILE A 905 24.82 -31.58 36.18
CA ILE A 905 25.12 -30.94 34.89
C ILE A 905 25.70 -29.53 35.08
N VAL A 906 25.15 -28.74 36.01
CA VAL A 906 25.72 -27.44 36.39
C VAL A 906 27.14 -27.60 36.92
N PHE A 907 27.38 -28.57 37.80
CA PHE A 907 28.71 -28.90 38.30
C PHE A 907 29.66 -29.31 37.17
N GLY A 908 29.21 -30.16 36.24
CA GLY A 908 30.01 -30.53 35.07
C GLY A 908 30.34 -29.35 34.15
N MET A 909 29.42 -28.38 34.03
CA MET A 909 29.67 -27.13 33.32
C MET A 909 30.62 -26.18 34.08
N SER A 910 30.62 -26.16 35.42
CA SER A 910 31.60 -25.39 36.21
C SER A 910 33.02 -25.91 36.00
N GLN A 911 33.19 -27.22 35.78
CA GLN A 911 34.49 -27.79 35.43
C GLN A 911 35.01 -27.32 34.06
N SER A 912 34.17 -26.77 33.17
CA SER A 912 34.66 -26.11 31.94
C SER A 912 35.49 -24.86 32.25
N VAL A 913 35.24 -24.23 33.40
CA VAL A 913 35.86 -22.99 33.87
C VAL A 913 36.99 -23.29 34.85
N GLU A 914 36.77 -24.22 35.79
CA GLU A 914 37.71 -24.51 36.88
C GLU A 914 38.79 -25.53 36.52
N HIS A 915 38.45 -26.54 35.71
CA HIS A 915 39.38 -27.63 35.43
C HIS A 915 40.46 -27.18 34.43
N PRO A 916 41.75 -27.55 34.60
CA PRO A 916 42.82 -27.13 33.69
C PRO A 916 42.61 -27.51 32.22
N SER A 917 41.88 -28.59 31.96
CA SER A 917 41.51 -29.04 30.60
C SER A 917 40.18 -28.46 30.09
N GLY A 918 39.49 -27.67 30.91
CA GLY A 918 38.21 -27.07 30.59
C GLY A 918 38.30 -26.07 29.44
N VAL A 919 37.27 -26.01 28.61
CA VAL A 919 37.27 -25.17 27.39
C VAL A 919 37.26 -23.66 27.66
N LEU A 920 36.82 -23.23 28.84
CA LEU A 920 36.79 -21.82 29.25
C LEU A 920 37.97 -21.46 30.15
N HIS A 921 38.56 -22.43 30.85
CA HIS A 921 39.62 -22.23 31.83
C HIS A 921 40.75 -21.30 31.36
N PRO A 922 41.37 -21.47 30.17
CA PRO A 922 42.44 -20.57 29.73
C PRO A 922 42.01 -19.11 29.59
N THR A 923 40.77 -18.87 29.14
CA THR A 923 40.27 -17.50 28.95
C THR A 923 39.91 -16.86 30.28
N VAL A 924 39.25 -17.60 31.17
CA VAL A 924 38.89 -17.15 32.52
C VAL A 924 40.15 -16.73 33.29
N GLN A 925 41.20 -17.55 33.25
CA GLN A 925 42.49 -17.24 33.88
C GLN A 925 43.14 -15.98 33.29
N SER A 926 43.01 -15.75 31.98
CA SER A 926 43.63 -14.60 31.30
C SER A 926 42.97 -13.26 31.65
N ILE A 927 41.66 -13.24 31.88
CA ILE A 927 40.91 -12.01 32.16
C ILE A 927 40.74 -11.72 33.65
N GLY A 928 41.13 -12.67 34.52
CA GLY A 928 40.93 -12.53 35.97
C GLY A 928 39.45 -12.41 36.32
N TRP A 929 38.63 -13.30 35.76
CA TRP A 929 37.18 -13.28 35.96
C TRP A 929 36.85 -13.33 37.47
N SER A 930 36.10 -12.34 37.96
CA SER A 930 35.93 -12.09 39.40
C SER A 930 34.72 -12.78 40.05
N GLY A 931 34.10 -13.76 39.38
CA GLY A 931 32.88 -14.42 39.86
C GLY A 931 33.14 -15.76 40.54
N ASP A 932 32.59 -15.96 41.74
CA ASP A 932 32.58 -17.26 42.41
C ASP A 932 31.67 -18.25 41.62
N MET A 933 32.25 -19.40 41.22
CA MET A 933 31.58 -20.57 40.64
C MET A 933 30.70 -20.32 39.40
N ILE A 934 31.29 -19.92 38.27
CA ILE A 934 30.56 -19.83 36.99
C ILE A 934 30.49 -21.19 36.31
N ALA A 935 29.29 -21.69 36.03
CA ALA A 935 29.07 -22.83 35.16
C ALA A 935 28.90 -22.35 33.72
N GLY A 936 29.62 -22.95 32.77
CA GLY A 936 29.57 -22.50 31.37
C GLY A 936 29.74 -23.58 30.32
N LYS A 937 29.18 -23.34 29.14
CA LYS A 937 29.30 -24.20 27.97
C LYS A 937 29.54 -23.38 26.71
N THR A 938 30.64 -23.68 26.02
CA THR A 938 30.95 -23.12 24.70
C THR A 938 30.26 -23.90 23.58
N GLY A 939 29.91 -23.19 22.51
CA GLY A 939 29.48 -23.75 21.23
C GLY A 939 30.28 -23.15 20.09
N THR A 940 30.89 -24.03 19.30
CA THR A 940 31.57 -23.66 18.06
C THR A 940 31.08 -24.61 16.97
N THR A 941 30.72 -24.05 15.81
CA THR A 941 30.26 -24.84 14.67
C THR A 941 31.41 -25.32 13.78
N GLN A 942 31.15 -26.35 12.99
CA GLN A 942 32.11 -26.81 11.98
C GLN A 942 32.46 -25.66 11.02
N GLN A 943 33.73 -25.57 10.62
CA GLN A 943 34.29 -24.46 9.83
C GLN A 943 34.28 -23.08 10.51
N ASN A 944 33.96 -23.00 11.81
CA ASN A 944 33.94 -21.76 12.60
C ASN A 944 32.97 -20.68 12.09
N ARG A 945 31.77 -21.07 11.63
CA ARG A 945 30.77 -20.11 11.10
C ARG A 945 30.06 -19.29 12.17
N SER A 946 30.06 -19.79 13.39
CA SER A 946 29.45 -19.14 14.55
C SER A 946 30.12 -19.59 15.84
N ALA A 947 30.12 -18.68 16.80
CA ALA A 947 30.55 -18.92 18.17
C ALA A 947 29.40 -18.59 19.12
N SER A 948 29.30 -19.34 20.21
CA SER A 948 28.29 -19.13 21.25
C SER A 948 28.81 -19.53 22.63
N LEU A 949 28.21 -18.92 23.64
CA LEU A 949 28.52 -19.14 25.03
C LEU A 949 27.23 -19.11 25.84
N PHE A 950 27.01 -20.15 26.63
CA PHE A 950 26.06 -20.15 27.72
C PHE A 950 26.84 -20.11 29.04
N ILE A 951 26.47 -19.21 29.95
CA ILE A 951 26.99 -19.19 31.32
C ILE A 951 25.86 -18.99 32.32
N THR A 952 26.05 -19.52 33.52
CA THR A 952 25.17 -19.29 34.66
C THR A 952 25.96 -19.23 35.95
N THR A 953 25.51 -18.38 36.89
CA THR A 953 26.03 -18.32 38.26
C THR A 953 25.19 -19.20 39.18
N PRO A 954 25.72 -19.69 40.31
CA PRO A 954 25.00 -20.61 41.20
C PRO A 954 23.82 -19.95 41.93
N GLY A 955 23.71 -18.62 41.86
CA GLY A 955 22.65 -17.84 42.44
C GLY A 955 21.46 -17.70 41.51
N GLU A 956 21.59 -16.92 40.43
CA GLU A 956 20.38 -16.33 39.83
C GLU A 956 20.52 -15.93 38.35
N ILE A 957 21.74 -15.69 37.83
CA ILE A 957 21.95 -15.09 36.51
C ILE A 957 22.33 -16.17 35.49
N SER A 958 21.73 -16.09 34.30
CA SER A 958 22.16 -16.85 33.13
C SER A 958 22.25 -15.95 31.90
N ILE A 959 23.25 -16.20 31.06
CA ILE A 959 23.50 -15.45 29.84
C ILE A 959 23.73 -16.43 28.69
N LEU A 960 23.01 -16.23 27.59
CA LEU A 960 23.29 -16.89 26.31
C LEU A 960 23.63 -15.84 25.27
N ALA A 961 24.84 -15.93 24.72
CA ALA A 961 25.34 -15.02 23.72
C ALA A 961 25.87 -15.77 22.50
N GLY A 962 25.74 -15.18 21.32
CA GLY A 962 26.23 -15.75 20.07
C GLY A 962 26.61 -14.69 19.05
N VAL A 963 27.60 -15.02 18.21
CA VAL A 963 28.10 -14.17 17.13
C VAL A 963 28.36 -14.97 15.87
N PHE A 964 28.04 -14.39 14.71
CA PHE A 964 28.14 -15.03 13.40
C PHE A 964 28.18 -13.98 12.27
N SER A 965 28.59 -14.41 11.07
CA SER A 965 28.45 -13.61 9.84
C SER A 965 27.05 -13.81 9.25
N ARG A 966 26.36 -12.73 8.88
CA ARG A 966 25.02 -12.83 8.25
C ARG A 966 25.05 -13.57 6.90
N SER A 967 26.15 -13.48 6.15
CA SER A 967 26.40 -14.25 4.93
C SER A 967 26.86 -15.69 5.19
N GLY A 968 27.01 -16.09 6.45
CA GLY A 968 27.46 -17.43 6.84
C GLY A 968 28.96 -17.65 6.61
N GLN A 969 29.73 -16.57 6.45
CA GLN A 969 31.18 -16.68 6.31
C GLN A 969 31.82 -17.24 7.60
N PRO A 970 32.83 -18.10 7.47
CA PRO A 970 33.67 -18.52 8.59
C PRO A 970 34.29 -17.32 9.32
N LEU A 971 34.17 -17.29 10.65
CA LEU A 971 34.83 -16.33 11.53
C LEU A 971 36.31 -16.70 11.75
N ARG A 972 37.09 -16.76 10.66
CA ARG A 972 38.52 -17.10 10.70
C ARG A 972 39.35 -15.84 10.89
N SER A 973 40.25 -15.84 11.86
CA SER A 973 41.18 -14.73 12.10
C SER A 973 42.10 -14.52 10.91
N ILE A 974 42.40 -13.26 10.59
CA ILE A 974 43.42 -12.86 9.61
C ILE A 974 44.83 -12.97 10.21
N GLN A 975 44.95 -12.91 11.55
CA GLN A 975 46.21 -12.98 12.28
C GLN A 975 46.46 -14.42 12.80
N PRO A 976 47.59 -15.08 12.43
CA PRO A 976 47.87 -16.48 12.80
C PRO A 976 47.96 -16.77 14.30
N GLU A 977 48.17 -15.72 15.11
CA GLU A 977 48.35 -15.77 16.57
C GLU A 977 47.03 -15.79 17.36
N TYR A 978 45.90 -15.49 16.71
CA TYR A 978 44.55 -15.62 17.28
C TYR A 978 43.80 -16.75 16.56
N ALA A 979 43.93 -17.99 17.05
CA ALA A 979 43.66 -19.20 16.26
C ALA A 979 42.24 -19.33 15.68
N ASN A 980 41.17 -18.84 16.33
CA ASN A 980 39.78 -18.79 15.85
C ASN A 980 38.90 -18.01 16.85
N ILE A 981 37.85 -17.32 16.40
CA ILE A 981 36.81 -16.79 17.30
C ILE A 981 35.95 -17.97 17.77
N THR A 982 35.99 -18.27 19.07
CA THR A 982 35.27 -19.39 19.70
C THR A 982 34.35 -18.90 20.82
N GLY A 983 33.54 -19.78 21.42
CA GLY A 983 32.74 -19.42 22.59
C GLY A 983 33.54 -18.78 23.73
N SER A 984 34.84 -19.07 23.85
CA SER A 984 35.70 -18.46 24.86
C SER A 984 36.02 -16.99 24.58
N PHE A 985 36.02 -16.55 23.31
CA PHE A 985 36.15 -15.13 22.96
C PHE A 985 35.01 -14.29 23.58
N ILE A 986 33.79 -14.83 23.51
CA ILE A 986 32.58 -14.19 24.05
C ILE A 986 32.69 -13.99 25.57
N ALA A 987 33.37 -14.89 26.29
CA ALA A 987 33.50 -14.83 27.74
C ALA A 987 34.14 -13.52 28.24
N ARG A 988 35.03 -12.91 27.44
CA ARG A 988 35.69 -11.63 27.78
C ARG A 988 34.69 -10.47 27.89
N TYR A 989 33.67 -10.50 27.05
CA TYR A 989 32.61 -9.48 27.01
C TYR A 989 31.54 -9.73 28.08
N MET A 990 31.31 -10.99 28.45
CA MET A 990 30.31 -11.31 29.48
C MET A 990 30.73 -10.84 30.88
N ASP A 991 32.05 -10.77 31.15
CA ASP A 991 32.57 -10.23 32.41
C ASP A 991 32.19 -8.75 32.62
N GLU A 992 32.10 -7.94 31.55
CA GLU A 992 31.63 -6.55 31.63
C GLU A 992 30.18 -6.46 32.09
N ILE A 993 29.32 -7.35 31.58
CA ILE A 993 27.91 -7.42 31.97
C ILE A 993 27.80 -7.83 33.43
N LEU A 994 28.53 -8.86 33.85
CA LEU A 994 28.51 -9.37 35.23
C LEU A 994 29.06 -8.38 36.26
N LYS A 995 29.96 -7.49 35.87
CA LYS A 995 30.54 -6.44 36.72
C LYS A 995 29.70 -5.15 36.75
N SER A 996 28.64 -5.05 35.97
CA SER A 996 27.85 -3.82 35.92
C SER A 996 27.15 -3.55 37.25
N GLU A 997 27.25 -2.31 37.74
CA GLU A 997 26.58 -1.85 38.96
C GLU A 997 25.08 -2.08 38.89
N SER A 998 24.45 -1.85 37.72
CA SER A 998 23.01 -2.08 37.53
C SER A 998 22.59 -3.53 37.76
N LEU A 999 23.40 -4.51 37.33
CA LEU A 999 23.10 -5.93 37.57
C LEU A 999 23.34 -6.31 39.03
N GLN A 1000 24.34 -5.73 39.68
CA GLN A 1000 24.63 -5.91 41.11
C GLN A 1000 23.53 -5.32 42.01
N GLU A 1001 23.08 -4.10 41.71
CA GLU A 1001 21.96 -3.45 42.39
C GLU A 1001 20.65 -4.24 42.24
N LEU A 1002 20.41 -4.84 41.07
CA LEU A 1002 19.21 -5.66 40.84
C LEU A 1002 19.25 -6.94 41.68
N THR A 1003 20.40 -7.61 41.76
CA THR A 1003 20.59 -8.77 42.65
C THR A 1003 20.41 -8.39 44.11
N ASP A 1004 20.93 -7.24 44.54
CA ASP A 1004 20.83 -6.78 45.93
C ASP A 1004 19.38 -6.40 46.31
N ASN A 1005 18.66 -5.71 45.43
CA ASN A 1005 17.27 -5.27 45.65
C ASN A 1005 16.26 -6.43 45.60
N LEU A 1006 16.46 -7.41 44.71
CA LEU A 1006 15.59 -8.59 44.65
C LEU A 1006 15.83 -9.54 45.84
N THR A 1007 17.06 -9.62 46.35
CA THR A 1007 17.36 -10.34 47.60
C THR A 1007 16.67 -9.67 48.79
N PHE A 1008 16.62 -8.33 48.82
CA PHE A 1008 15.89 -7.58 49.83
C PHE A 1008 14.37 -7.81 49.75
N LEU A 1009 13.77 -7.84 48.55
CA LEU A 1009 12.34 -8.12 48.37
C LEU A 1009 11.96 -9.57 48.71
N ALA A 1010 12.79 -10.55 48.35
CA ALA A 1010 12.59 -11.95 48.77
C ALA A 1010 12.71 -12.14 50.29
N SER A 1011 13.51 -11.31 50.98
CA SER A 1011 13.60 -11.33 52.44
C SER A 1011 12.35 -10.74 53.12
N LEU A 1012 11.61 -9.86 52.45
CA LEU A 1012 10.35 -9.29 52.95
C LEU A 1012 9.16 -10.24 52.75
N ASP A 1013 9.13 -11.02 51.66
CA ASP A 1013 8.09 -12.03 51.40
C ASP A 1013 8.19 -13.28 52.31
N SER A 1014 9.26 -13.41 53.10
CA SER A 1014 9.42 -14.51 54.06
C SER A 1014 8.79 -14.26 55.44
N ASN A 1015 8.07 -13.15 55.61
CA ASN A 1015 7.51 -12.71 56.90
C ASN A 1015 6.03 -12.27 56.87
N ASP A 1016 5.21 -12.82 55.97
CA ASP A 1016 3.74 -12.78 56.09
C ASP A 1016 3.07 -14.15 55.83
#